data_AF-A0A356B518-F1
#
_entry.id   AF-A0A356B518-F1
#
_cell.length_a   1.000
_cell.length_b   1.000
_cell.length_c   1.000
_cell.angle_alpha   90.00
_cell.angle_beta   90.00
_cell.angle_gamma   90.00
#
_symmetry.space_group_name_H-M   'P 1'
#
loop_
_entity.id
_entity.type
_entity.pdbx_description
1 polymer ?
#
loop_
_entity_poly.entity_id
_entity_poly.type
_entity_poly.pdbx_seq_one_letter_code
_entity_poly.pdbx_strand_id
1 'polypeptide(L)'
;CPRCGVDIMTLYGNQPWVINPLKDPWKIQCPGCHSRFPSNDFSKFYQAGIGEDGFFHYELAKKLGQQYLKNELYPDLDENAYVDDGYGYLTGVTLPDGTQEIKPFIAYYNYFGLWGSSGGNGILVDALIALGNAYLFAGESKYGYTGAILLDRMADVYIDMDLTPYAYLPGSDGHAKRGKALGRIADYRLACTLAQSYDQLWPAYDDPKVIEFLSTKARQFHMKNPKTDGNAIRMNVDNHILREIYKAVLDGRVNGNWGYYHLSLATAAVVLDHMPETGIWIDWLFQTGTSSVYEVTGGNINAQLLEVIDRDGLGNEASFSYNNTWISTLLEIAKIFRDYDGYEKENLYHHPKIKRMFLSASDYINIGRTVPNIGDTTTALSFYIMPSAKSALIEAWRAGIWDVNIAHTLYNVNGRTVDGLRADIFTKHPEKIRDDILTMLSDKPDHKILSKNFSGFGLMMLRAGIYKQSDNTDRSTDTQRGFWIYYGRNTGHGHKDKLNLGGYAYGLDIIPDLGNPTSKTINAKRLQWDIQPLAHNTVVVNEGIKDPGHITNDKSQNPSAISTPLHFDDAGQVKVMDVQAPEVYDAAEIFRRTVVSIDVDDDSSYAVDFFRVKGGHDHIYSFHAQSNDVTIEDVPFIPQIGGTYAGVDVQSGPDPLTVTGDWSSPLRYPPGYTWLYDVKRA
;
A
#
# COMPACT_ATOMS: atom_id res chain seq x y z
N CYS A 1 -25.25 0.72 -8.38
CA CYS A 1 -26.22 1.48 -7.55
C CYS A 1 -27.62 0.94 -7.82
N PRO A 2 -28.39 0.56 -6.79
CA PRO A 2 -29.69 -0.08 -6.99
C PRO A 2 -30.80 0.88 -7.48
N ARG A 3 -30.56 2.20 -7.46
CA ARG A 3 -31.53 3.20 -7.96
C ARG A 3 -31.27 3.65 -9.40
N CYS A 4 -30.03 3.95 -9.77
CA CYS A 4 -29.72 4.41 -11.15
C CYS A 4 -29.11 3.33 -12.05
N GLY A 5 -28.89 2.10 -11.56
CA GLY A 5 -28.31 1.00 -12.33
C GLY A 5 -26.80 1.12 -12.61
N VAL A 6 -26.20 2.30 -12.40
CA VAL A 6 -24.78 2.56 -12.65
C VAL A 6 -23.89 1.61 -11.84
N ASP A 7 -22.91 0.97 -12.50
CA ASP A 7 -21.80 0.32 -11.83
C ASP A 7 -20.82 1.40 -11.30
N ILE A 8 -20.96 1.68 -10.01
CA ILE A 8 -20.23 2.75 -9.35
C ILE A 8 -18.75 2.39 -9.13
N MET A 9 -18.38 1.11 -9.05
CA MET A 9 -16.97 0.74 -8.88
C MET A 9 -16.20 0.95 -10.17
N THR A 10 -16.81 0.63 -11.31
CA THR A 10 -16.21 0.84 -12.63
C THR A 10 -16.01 2.33 -12.94
N LEU A 11 -16.95 3.20 -12.56
CA LEU A 11 -16.87 4.64 -12.87
C LEU A 11 -16.12 5.47 -11.83
N TYR A 12 -16.22 5.13 -10.55
CA TYR A 12 -15.69 5.96 -9.44
C TYR A 12 -14.56 5.27 -8.66
N GLY A 13 -14.14 4.07 -9.08
CA GLY A 13 -13.04 3.34 -8.48
C GLY A 13 -13.42 2.56 -7.21
N ASN A 14 -12.40 2.20 -6.45
CA ASN A 14 -12.58 1.45 -5.20
C ASN A 14 -13.21 2.35 -4.13
N GLN A 15 -14.07 1.75 -3.29
CA GLN A 15 -14.81 2.42 -2.22
C GLN A 15 -15.65 3.64 -2.67
N PRO A 16 -16.55 3.46 -3.68
CA PRO A 16 -17.14 4.59 -4.40
C PRO A 16 -18.28 5.31 -3.69
N TRP A 17 -18.77 4.80 -2.55
CA TRP A 17 -19.91 5.40 -1.85
C TRP A 17 -19.48 6.64 -1.08
N VAL A 18 -20.27 7.72 -1.18
CA VAL A 18 -20.06 8.92 -0.38
C VAL A 18 -20.65 8.69 1.02
N ILE A 19 -19.87 8.97 2.06
CA ILE A 19 -20.27 8.79 3.46
C ILE A 19 -19.92 10.05 4.26
N ASN A 20 -20.87 10.54 5.06
CA ASN A 20 -20.62 11.62 6.02
C ASN A 20 -21.34 11.34 7.34
N PRO A 21 -20.71 10.63 8.29
CA PRO A 21 -21.35 10.26 9.56
C PRO A 21 -21.85 11.44 10.40
N LEU A 22 -21.27 12.64 10.23
CA LEU A 22 -21.64 13.83 10.98
C LEU A 22 -22.87 14.54 10.40
N LYS A 23 -23.04 14.53 9.08
CA LYS A 23 -24.18 15.18 8.40
C LYS A 23 -25.33 14.21 8.15
N ASP A 24 -25.02 12.97 7.79
CA ASP A 24 -25.97 11.95 7.37
C ASP A 24 -25.65 10.63 8.11
N PRO A 25 -25.87 10.58 9.44
CA PRO A 25 -25.58 9.38 10.22
C PRO A 25 -26.40 8.19 9.70
N TRP A 26 -25.77 7.03 9.66
CA TRP A 26 -26.34 5.77 9.16
C TRP A 26 -26.73 5.77 7.68
N LYS A 27 -26.19 6.68 6.87
CA LYS A 27 -26.46 6.74 5.43
C LYS A 27 -25.19 6.68 4.59
N ILE A 28 -25.32 6.07 3.42
CA ILE A 28 -24.37 6.15 2.31
C ILE A 28 -25.07 6.74 1.09
N GLN A 29 -24.32 7.37 0.20
CA GLN A 29 -24.87 8.08 -0.96
C GLN A 29 -24.19 7.67 -2.26
N CYS A 30 -24.99 7.41 -3.30
CA CYS A 30 -24.49 7.12 -4.63
C CYS A 30 -23.82 8.37 -5.24
N PRO A 31 -22.57 8.29 -5.72
CA PRO A 31 -21.89 9.44 -6.33
C PRO A 31 -22.51 9.88 -7.67
N GLY A 32 -23.20 8.98 -8.38
CA GLY A 32 -23.79 9.28 -9.69
C GLY A 32 -25.18 9.91 -9.62
N CYS A 33 -26.09 9.33 -8.84
CA CYS A 33 -27.48 9.82 -8.76
C CYS A 33 -27.85 10.47 -7.43
N HIS A 34 -26.88 10.61 -6.51
CA HIS A 34 -27.04 11.26 -5.20
C HIS A 34 -28.12 10.65 -4.28
N SER A 35 -28.66 9.48 -4.63
CA SER A 35 -29.62 8.76 -3.81
C SER A 35 -28.96 8.15 -2.57
N ARG A 36 -29.67 8.14 -1.44
CA ARG A 36 -29.18 7.72 -0.13
C ARG A 36 -29.72 6.34 0.28
N PHE A 37 -28.91 5.58 1.00
CA PHE A 37 -29.24 4.25 1.47
C PHE A 37 -28.76 4.03 2.92
N PRO A 38 -29.42 3.18 3.71
CA PRO A 38 -30.68 2.55 3.39
C PRO A 38 -31.85 3.54 3.39
N SER A 39 -33.03 3.11 2.95
CA SER A 39 -34.23 3.95 2.89
C SER A 39 -34.94 4.13 4.23
N ASN A 40 -34.62 3.30 5.23
CA ASN A 40 -35.27 3.28 6.54
C ASN A 40 -34.51 4.07 7.63
N ASP A 41 -35.16 4.37 8.75
CA ASP A 41 -34.54 5.01 9.92
C ASP A 41 -33.76 3.99 10.76
N PHE A 42 -32.57 3.63 10.27
CA PHE A 42 -31.70 2.69 10.96
C PHE A 42 -31.23 3.22 12.33
N SER A 43 -31.18 4.54 12.54
CA SER A 43 -30.78 5.11 13.83
C SER A 43 -31.75 4.71 14.93
N LYS A 44 -33.07 4.80 14.68
CA LYS A 44 -34.08 4.38 15.65
C LYS A 44 -34.15 2.86 15.80
N PHE A 45 -33.94 2.11 14.71
CA PHE A 45 -33.80 0.66 14.78
C PHE A 45 -32.63 0.24 15.68
N TYR A 46 -31.46 0.86 15.51
CA TYR A 46 -30.27 0.63 16.33
C TYR A 46 -30.54 0.97 17.80
N GLN A 47 -31.14 2.13 18.09
CA GLN A 47 -31.49 2.54 19.45
C GLN A 47 -32.46 1.58 20.14
N ALA A 48 -33.44 1.04 19.41
CA ALA A 48 -34.37 0.04 19.94
C ALA A 48 -33.69 -1.29 20.31
N GLY A 49 -32.49 -1.54 19.75
CA GLY A 49 -31.67 -2.71 20.04
C GLY A 49 -30.66 -2.54 21.17
N ILE A 50 -30.51 -1.35 21.76
CA ILE A 50 -29.56 -1.15 22.86
C ILE A 50 -30.11 -1.79 24.14
N GLY A 51 -29.39 -2.80 24.63
CA GLY A 51 -29.73 -3.53 25.84
C GLY A 51 -29.39 -2.78 27.13
N GLU A 52 -29.78 -3.38 28.26
CA GLU A 52 -29.43 -2.89 29.60
C GLU A 52 -27.92 -2.94 29.87
N ASP A 53 -27.18 -3.75 29.10
CA ASP A 53 -25.71 -3.83 29.12
C ASP A 53 -25.03 -2.76 28.25
N GLY A 54 -25.82 -1.91 27.56
CA GLY A 54 -25.32 -0.86 26.69
C GLY A 54 -24.78 -1.35 25.34
N PHE A 55 -24.97 -2.63 24.99
CA PHE A 55 -24.59 -3.20 23.70
C PHE A 55 -25.81 -3.35 22.78
N PHE A 56 -25.54 -3.42 21.47
CA PHE A 56 -26.58 -3.65 20.48
C PHE A 56 -26.90 -5.14 20.39
N HIS A 57 -28.18 -5.47 20.55
CA HIS A 57 -28.72 -6.83 20.42
C HIS A 57 -29.69 -6.88 19.26
N TYR A 58 -29.34 -7.63 18.21
CA TYR A 58 -30.14 -7.70 16.99
C TYR A 58 -31.57 -8.21 17.23
N GLU A 59 -31.74 -9.27 18.03
CA GLU A 59 -33.07 -9.81 18.34
C GLU A 59 -33.95 -8.81 19.10
N LEU A 60 -33.35 -7.98 19.96
CA LEU A 60 -34.06 -6.90 20.65
C LEU A 60 -34.48 -5.80 19.66
N ALA A 61 -33.57 -5.41 18.76
CA ALA A 61 -33.84 -4.44 17.70
C ALA A 61 -34.99 -4.88 16.80
N LYS A 62 -35.03 -6.16 16.39
CA LYS A 62 -36.15 -6.71 15.61
C LYS A 62 -37.45 -6.64 16.38
N LYS A 63 -37.44 -7.02 17.67
CA LYS A 63 -38.64 -7.06 18.50
C LYS A 63 -39.23 -5.66 18.76
N LEU A 64 -38.38 -4.67 19.04
CA LEU A 64 -38.81 -3.34 19.48
C LEU A 64 -38.76 -2.27 18.39
N GLY A 65 -38.02 -2.53 17.31
CA GLY A 65 -37.72 -1.58 16.24
C GLY A 65 -38.35 -1.92 14.89
N GLN A 66 -39.18 -2.97 14.80
CA GLN A 66 -39.77 -3.41 13.52
C GLN A 66 -40.46 -2.28 12.75
N GLN A 67 -41.12 -1.34 13.43
CA GLN A 67 -41.77 -0.18 12.81
C GLN A 67 -40.82 0.78 12.07
N TYR A 68 -39.51 0.66 12.31
CA TYR A 68 -38.46 1.44 11.65
C TYR A 68 -37.80 0.70 10.47
N LEU A 69 -38.25 -0.52 10.15
CA LEU A 69 -37.80 -1.27 8.97
C LEU A 69 -38.76 -1.07 7.79
N LYS A 70 -38.88 0.19 7.36
CA LYS A 70 -39.70 0.58 6.21
C LYS A 70 -39.05 1.73 5.45
N ASN A 71 -39.30 1.81 4.17
CA ASN A 71 -38.83 2.86 3.29
C ASN A 71 -39.45 4.21 3.67
N GLU A 72 -38.62 5.19 4.03
CA GLU A 72 -39.02 6.57 4.35
C GLU A 72 -38.50 7.61 3.34
N LEU A 73 -37.60 7.20 2.43
CA LEU A 73 -36.93 8.12 1.52
C LEU A 73 -37.56 8.18 0.13
N TYR A 74 -38.23 7.10 -0.31
CA TYR A 74 -38.68 6.93 -1.69
C TYR A 74 -40.17 6.60 -1.73
N PRO A 75 -41.06 7.61 -1.69
CA PRO A 75 -42.51 7.41 -1.67
C PRO A 75 -43.05 6.80 -2.97
N ASP A 76 -42.25 6.82 -4.03
CA ASP A 76 -42.51 6.23 -5.34
C ASP A 76 -42.27 4.70 -5.38
N LEU A 77 -41.71 4.11 -4.33
CA LEU A 77 -41.34 2.69 -4.27
C LEU A 77 -42.09 1.93 -3.18
N ASP A 78 -41.97 0.60 -3.19
CA ASP A 78 -42.52 -0.29 -2.17
C ASP A 78 -41.99 0.02 -0.75
N GLU A 79 -42.74 -0.41 0.27
CA GLU A 79 -42.42 -0.20 1.68
C GLU A 79 -41.11 -0.90 2.12
N ASN A 80 -40.67 -1.95 1.41
CA ASN A 80 -39.44 -2.69 1.69
C ASN A 80 -38.26 -2.24 0.80
N ALA A 81 -38.46 -1.31 -0.13
CA ALA A 81 -37.46 -0.91 -1.09
C ALA A 81 -36.24 -0.30 -0.40
N TYR A 82 -35.08 -0.93 -0.59
CA TYR A 82 -33.78 -0.53 -0.03
C TYR A 82 -33.71 -0.44 1.51
N VAL A 83 -34.58 -1.18 2.20
CA VAL A 83 -34.57 -1.30 3.67
C VAL A 83 -33.43 -2.21 4.11
N ASP A 84 -32.67 -1.78 5.11
CA ASP A 84 -31.54 -2.53 5.68
C ASP A 84 -31.72 -2.60 7.21
N ASP A 85 -31.59 -3.81 7.76
CA ASP A 85 -31.71 -4.12 9.19
C ASP A 85 -30.34 -4.38 9.85
N GLY A 86 -29.25 -4.10 9.13
CA GLY A 86 -27.87 -4.33 9.55
C GLY A 86 -27.20 -5.48 8.79
N TYR A 87 -27.98 -6.41 8.22
CA TYR A 87 -27.47 -7.53 7.42
C TYR A 87 -27.56 -7.29 5.90
N GLY A 88 -28.04 -6.12 5.50
CA GLY A 88 -28.15 -5.72 4.10
C GLY A 88 -29.55 -5.83 3.53
N TYR A 89 -29.78 -5.06 2.47
CA TYR A 89 -31.00 -5.10 1.69
C TYR A 89 -31.00 -6.29 0.72
N LEU A 90 -32.00 -7.17 0.82
CA LEU A 90 -32.23 -8.26 -0.13
C LEU A 90 -32.79 -7.70 -1.45
N THR A 91 -32.10 -7.93 -2.56
CA THR A 91 -32.53 -7.37 -3.86
C THR A 91 -33.58 -8.23 -4.58
N GLY A 92 -33.80 -9.45 -4.11
CA GLY A 92 -34.64 -10.47 -4.77
C GLY A 92 -33.95 -11.17 -5.95
N VAL A 93 -32.69 -10.85 -6.22
CA VAL A 93 -31.87 -11.55 -7.23
C VAL A 93 -31.20 -12.76 -6.60
N THR A 94 -31.34 -13.92 -7.24
CA THR A 94 -30.59 -15.13 -6.87
C THR A 94 -29.35 -15.24 -7.76
N LEU A 95 -28.18 -15.31 -7.14
CA LEU A 95 -26.90 -15.51 -7.83
C LEU A 95 -26.79 -16.94 -8.40
N PRO A 96 -25.89 -17.21 -9.37
CA PRO A 96 -25.77 -18.52 -10.01
C PRO A 96 -25.50 -19.70 -9.04
N ASP A 97 -24.93 -19.42 -7.87
CA ASP A 97 -24.67 -20.39 -6.81
C ASP A 97 -25.88 -20.64 -5.88
N GLY A 98 -27.02 -19.98 -6.13
CA GLY A 98 -28.24 -20.09 -5.35
C GLY A 98 -28.35 -19.08 -4.20
N THR A 99 -27.33 -18.26 -3.97
CA THR A 99 -27.33 -17.28 -2.87
C THR A 99 -28.18 -16.06 -3.21
N GLN A 100 -28.92 -15.51 -2.25
CA GLN A 100 -29.62 -14.24 -2.45
C GLN A 100 -28.62 -13.08 -2.47
N GLU A 101 -28.74 -12.19 -3.45
CA GLU A 101 -27.94 -10.98 -3.50
C GLU A 101 -28.39 -9.99 -2.40
N ILE A 102 -27.41 -9.54 -1.61
CA ILE A 102 -27.58 -8.49 -0.63
C ILE A 102 -26.84 -7.21 -1.04
N LYS A 103 -27.38 -6.05 -0.65
CA LYS A 103 -26.68 -4.76 -0.66
C LYS A 103 -26.46 -4.31 0.79
N PRO A 104 -25.23 -4.46 1.35
CA PRO A 104 -24.98 -4.28 2.78
C PRO A 104 -24.69 -2.81 3.13
N PHE A 105 -25.69 -1.94 3.06
CA PHE A 105 -25.51 -0.49 3.20
C PHE A 105 -24.99 -0.10 4.58
N ILE A 106 -25.57 -0.68 5.65
CA ILE A 106 -25.17 -0.37 7.03
C ILE A 106 -23.83 -0.99 7.37
N ALA A 107 -23.54 -2.22 6.95
CA ALA A 107 -22.21 -2.81 7.16
C ALA A 107 -21.14 -1.99 6.44
N TYR A 108 -21.42 -1.50 5.22
CA TYR A 108 -20.53 -0.58 4.50
C TYR A 108 -20.34 0.74 5.26
N TYR A 109 -21.41 1.35 5.78
CA TYR A 109 -21.33 2.56 6.62
C TYR A 109 -20.46 2.33 7.87
N ASN A 110 -20.67 1.23 8.58
CA ASN A 110 -19.89 0.92 9.78
C ASN A 110 -18.42 0.71 9.46
N TYR A 111 -18.13 -0.11 8.44
CA TYR A 111 -16.77 -0.46 8.06
C TYR A 111 -16.01 0.76 7.52
N PHE A 112 -16.53 1.46 6.51
CA PHE A 112 -15.82 2.56 5.84
C PHE A 112 -16.03 3.92 6.51
N GLY A 113 -17.21 4.18 7.06
CA GLY A 113 -17.57 5.47 7.64
C GLY A 113 -17.16 5.65 9.09
N LEU A 114 -17.30 4.61 9.92
CA LEU A 114 -17.00 4.70 11.35
C LEU A 114 -15.57 4.29 11.69
N TRP A 115 -15.15 3.09 11.26
CA TRP A 115 -13.84 2.54 11.63
C TRP A 115 -12.74 2.88 10.61
N GLY A 116 -13.03 2.78 9.30
CA GLY A 116 -12.12 3.16 8.22
C GLY A 116 -11.59 1.97 7.42
N SER A 117 -10.88 2.21 6.32
CA SER A 117 -10.31 1.13 5.51
C SER A 117 -9.20 1.60 4.56
N SER A 118 -8.87 0.81 3.53
CA SER A 118 -7.80 0.98 2.54
C SER A 118 -7.70 2.36 1.85
N GLY A 119 -8.69 3.25 1.95
CA GLY A 119 -8.68 4.61 1.39
C GLY A 119 -8.63 5.76 2.41
N GLY A 120 -8.69 5.47 3.71
CA GLY A 120 -8.72 6.51 4.76
C GLY A 120 -9.30 6.01 6.09
N ASN A 121 -9.17 6.83 7.12
CA ASN A 121 -9.76 6.56 8.43
C ASN A 121 -11.27 6.77 8.42
N GLY A 122 -11.98 6.06 9.28
CA GLY A 122 -13.37 6.38 9.62
C GLY A 122 -13.41 7.48 10.67
N ILE A 123 -14.59 8.05 10.89
CA ILE A 123 -14.75 9.21 11.77
C ILE A 123 -14.32 8.96 13.21
N LEU A 124 -14.41 7.72 13.72
CA LEU A 124 -13.99 7.39 15.08
C LEU A 124 -12.47 7.51 15.22
N VAL A 125 -11.73 6.98 14.25
CA VAL A 125 -10.27 7.01 14.20
C VAL A 125 -9.78 8.44 13.95
N ASP A 126 -10.40 9.18 13.04
CA ASP A 126 -10.07 10.58 12.79
C ASP A 126 -10.34 11.47 14.01
N ALA A 127 -11.46 11.26 14.70
CA ALA A 127 -11.76 12.00 15.92
C ALA A 127 -10.72 11.71 17.01
N LEU A 128 -10.32 10.45 17.21
CA LEU A 128 -9.28 10.10 18.18
C LEU A 128 -7.95 10.78 17.86
N ILE A 129 -7.48 10.70 16.61
CA ILE A 129 -6.23 11.34 16.17
C ILE A 129 -6.31 12.86 16.41
N ALA A 130 -7.41 13.49 16.00
CA ALA A 130 -7.58 14.94 16.14
C ALA A 130 -7.64 15.37 17.60
N LEU A 131 -8.37 14.64 18.45
CA LEU A 131 -8.52 14.94 19.88
C LEU A 131 -7.22 14.72 20.65
N GLY A 132 -6.53 13.60 20.40
CA GLY A 132 -5.23 13.29 21.02
C GLY A 132 -4.17 14.33 20.66
N ASN A 133 -4.02 14.66 19.37
CA ASN A 133 -3.08 15.70 18.93
C ASN A 133 -3.44 17.08 19.48
N ALA A 134 -4.73 17.46 19.47
CA ALA A 134 -5.17 18.75 20.02
C ALA A 134 -4.91 18.83 21.53
N TYR A 135 -5.13 17.74 22.28
CA TYR A 135 -4.81 17.68 23.70
C TYR A 135 -3.31 17.81 23.94
N LEU A 136 -2.49 17.08 23.19
CA LEU A 136 -1.03 17.11 23.31
C LEU A 136 -0.44 18.50 23.01
N PHE A 137 -0.97 19.21 22.01
CA PHE A 137 -0.44 20.52 21.59
C PHE A 137 -1.02 21.70 22.37
N ALA A 138 -2.30 21.66 22.73
CA ALA A 138 -2.97 22.79 23.40
C ALA A 138 -3.09 22.61 24.92
N GLY A 139 -3.00 21.38 25.43
CA GLY A 139 -3.22 21.07 26.85
C GLY A 139 -4.66 21.30 27.33
N GLU A 140 -5.61 21.58 26.44
CA GLU A 140 -6.98 21.93 26.83
C GLU A 140 -7.81 20.68 27.18
N SER A 141 -8.32 20.63 28.42
CA SER A 141 -9.06 19.47 28.96
C SER A 141 -10.27 19.04 28.14
N LYS A 142 -10.88 19.93 27.35
CA LYS A 142 -12.04 19.57 26.50
C LYS A 142 -11.68 18.50 25.45
N TYR A 143 -10.46 18.54 24.93
CA TYR A 143 -9.98 17.55 23.96
C TYR A 143 -9.66 16.23 24.67
N GLY A 144 -8.97 16.30 25.81
CA GLY A 144 -8.67 15.14 26.65
C GLY A 144 -9.92 14.40 27.11
N TYR A 145 -10.92 15.13 27.63
CA TYR A 145 -12.20 14.57 28.09
C TYR A 145 -12.93 13.79 26.99
N THR A 146 -13.12 14.41 25.83
CA THR A 146 -13.84 13.79 24.72
C THR A 146 -13.05 12.61 24.15
N GLY A 147 -11.72 12.73 24.01
CA GLY A 147 -10.86 11.66 23.52
C GLY A 147 -10.85 10.44 24.45
N ALA A 148 -10.68 10.66 25.75
CA ALA A 148 -10.62 9.60 26.75
C ALA A 148 -11.93 8.80 26.81
N ILE A 149 -13.09 9.47 26.75
CA ILE A 149 -14.40 8.82 26.71
C ILE A 149 -14.59 8.02 25.42
N LEU A 150 -14.21 8.59 24.28
CA LEU A 150 -14.32 7.91 22.99
C LEU A 150 -13.47 6.64 22.99
N LEU A 151 -12.20 6.72 23.42
CA LEU A 151 -11.30 5.59 23.45
C LEU A 151 -11.73 4.52 24.46
N ASP A 152 -12.22 4.91 25.64
CA ASP A 152 -12.77 3.97 26.61
C ASP A 152 -13.96 3.19 26.03
N ARG A 153 -14.86 3.89 25.30
CA ARG A 153 -15.99 3.21 24.65
C ARG A 153 -15.55 2.30 23.50
N MET A 154 -14.51 2.69 22.76
CA MET A 154 -13.92 1.82 21.73
C MET A 154 -13.28 0.57 22.35
N ALA A 155 -12.63 0.70 23.51
CA ALA A 155 -12.09 -0.45 24.25
C ALA A 155 -13.19 -1.43 24.69
N ASP A 156 -14.37 -0.95 25.10
CA ASP A 156 -15.49 -1.83 25.48
C ASP A 156 -15.97 -2.73 24.33
N VAL A 157 -15.79 -2.33 23.06
CA VAL A 157 -16.27 -3.09 21.89
C VAL A 157 -15.15 -3.80 21.14
N TYR A 158 -13.92 -3.27 21.15
CA TYR A 158 -12.82 -3.79 20.34
C TYR A 158 -12.42 -5.23 20.73
N ILE A 159 -12.54 -5.58 22.01
CA ILE A 159 -12.24 -6.92 22.52
C ILE A 159 -13.05 -8.01 21.79
N ASP A 160 -14.31 -7.74 21.47
CA ASP A 160 -15.24 -8.69 20.84
C ASP A 160 -15.26 -8.60 19.30
N MET A 161 -14.51 -7.67 18.70
CA MET A 161 -14.49 -7.54 17.24
C MET A 161 -13.81 -8.74 16.59
N ASP A 162 -14.54 -9.37 15.67
CA ASP A 162 -14.08 -10.49 14.84
C ASP A 162 -14.84 -10.46 13.50
N LEU A 163 -14.09 -10.32 12.41
CA LEU A 163 -14.66 -10.37 11.06
C LEU A 163 -14.85 -11.79 10.52
N THR A 164 -14.33 -12.82 11.20
CA THR A 164 -14.37 -14.20 10.71
C THR A 164 -15.80 -14.69 10.41
N PRO A 165 -16.83 -14.41 11.25
CA PRO A 165 -18.22 -14.76 10.93
C PRO A 165 -18.78 -14.06 9.68
N TYR A 166 -18.13 -12.99 9.24
CA TYR A 166 -18.53 -12.12 8.12
C TYR A 166 -17.56 -12.22 6.94
N ALA A 167 -16.78 -13.31 6.85
CA ALA A 167 -15.76 -13.59 5.84
C ALA A 167 -16.20 -13.48 4.35
N TYR A 168 -17.50 -13.40 4.09
CA TYR A 168 -18.06 -13.18 2.75
C TYR A 168 -18.13 -11.69 2.37
N LEU A 169 -18.04 -10.78 3.35
CA LEU A 169 -17.94 -9.35 3.13
C LEU A 169 -16.50 -8.98 2.75
N PRO A 170 -16.30 -7.99 1.88
CA PRO A 170 -14.97 -7.53 1.52
C PRO A 170 -14.27 -6.92 2.74
N GLY A 171 -13.08 -7.43 3.06
CA GLY A 171 -12.21 -6.90 4.10
C GLY A 171 -10.77 -6.77 3.62
N SER A 172 -9.99 -5.92 4.27
CA SER A 172 -8.55 -5.82 4.02
C SER A 172 -7.81 -6.96 4.74
N ASP A 173 -8.01 -8.19 4.26
CA ASP A 173 -7.53 -9.41 4.92
C ASP A 173 -6.61 -10.29 4.08
N GLY A 174 -6.35 -9.92 2.82
CA GLY A 174 -5.50 -10.70 1.91
C GLY A 174 -6.06 -12.09 1.60
N HIS A 175 -7.39 -12.24 1.58
CA HIS A 175 -8.12 -13.50 1.41
C HIS A 175 -8.03 -14.46 2.61
N ALA A 176 -7.46 -14.00 3.74
CA ALA A 176 -7.45 -14.78 4.96
C ALA A 176 -8.83 -14.91 5.63
N LYS A 177 -9.81 -14.09 5.19
CA LYS A 177 -11.20 -14.14 5.65
C LYS A 177 -11.33 -13.93 7.17
N ARG A 178 -10.47 -13.06 7.72
CA ARG A 178 -10.39 -12.79 9.16
C ARG A 178 -9.76 -11.45 9.49
N GLY A 179 -9.99 -11.01 10.72
CA GLY A 179 -9.45 -9.78 11.31
C GLY A 179 -10.24 -9.39 12.53
N LYS A 180 -9.92 -8.23 13.11
CA LYS A 180 -10.69 -7.62 14.21
C LYS A 180 -11.82 -6.77 13.64
N ALA A 181 -11.54 -5.51 13.29
CA ALA A 181 -12.55 -4.55 12.84
C ALA A 181 -12.48 -4.33 11.33
N LEU A 182 -11.27 -4.28 10.78
CA LEU A 182 -11.01 -3.87 9.41
C LEU A 182 -10.44 -4.99 8.53
N GLY A 183 -10.15 -6.16 9.10
CA GLY A 183 -9.47 -7.23 8.41
C GLY A 183 -8.00 -7.20 8.76
N ARG A 184 -7.37 -8.37 8.83
CA ARG A 184 -6.06 -8.54 9.47
C ARG A 184 -4.98 -7.59 8.99
N ILE A 185 -5.02 -7.15 7.74
CA ILE A 185 -4.04 -6.24 7.13
C ILE A 185 -4.35 -4.78 7.43
N ALA A 186 -5.62 -4.36 7.55
CA ALA A 186 -5.92 -2.96 7.90
C ALA A 186 -5.89 -2.73 9.41
N ASP A 187 -6.15 -3.77 10.21
CA ASP A 187 -6.22 -3.67 11.67
C ASP A 187 -4.89 -3.24 12.33
N TYR A 188 -3.72 -3.36 11.65
CA TYR A 188 -2.48 -2.87 12.24
C TYR A 188 -2.51 -1.35 12.46
N ARG A 189 -3.06 -0.58 11.51
CA ARG A 189 -3.16 0.89 11.63
C ARG A 189 -4.11 1.26 12.76
N LEU A 190 -5.25 0.58 12.83
CA LEU A 190 -6.21 0.78 13.90
C LEU A 190 -5.56 0.49 15.26
N ALA A 191 -4.87 -0.65 15.41
CA ALA A 191 -4.15 -1.01 16.62
C ALA A 191 -3.13 0.05 17.03
N CYS A 192 -2.32 0.55 16.09
CA CYS A 192 -1.36 1.62 16.34
C CYS A 192 -2.05 2.90 16.81
N THR A 193 -3.10 3.35 16.11
CA THR A 193 -3.83 4.57 16.48
C THR A 193 -4.46 4.45 17.86
N LEU A 194 -5.09 3.32 18.18
CA LEU A 194 -5.70 3.12 19.50
C LEU A 194 -4.66 3.19 20.62
N ALA A 195 -3.50 2.54 20.44
CA ALA A 195 -2.42 2.56 21.41
C ALA A 195 -1.79 3.96 21.54
N GLN A 196 -1.50 4.64 20.42
CA GLN A 196 -0.93 5.99 20.44
C GLN A 196 -1.88 7.02 21.05
N SER A 197 -3.18 6.95 20.72
CA SER A 197 -4.17 7.84 21.33
C SER A 197 -4.29 7.60 22.83
N TYR A 198 -4.14 6.35 23.30
CA TYR A 198 -4.14 6.06 24.73
C TYR A 198 -2.98 6.75 25.46
N ASP A 199 -1.77 6.65 24.91
CA ASP A 199 -0.59 7.33 25.43
C ASP A 199 -0.77 8.86 25.47
N GLN A 200 -1.23 9.44 24.35
CA GLN A 200 -1.51 10.88 24.25
C GLN A 200 -2.56 11.38 25.27
N LEU A 201 -3.57 10.55 25.54
CA LEU A 201 -4.69 10.89 26.42
C LEU A 201 -4.45 10.43 27.87
N TRP A 202 -3.31 9.82 28.18
CA TRP A 202 -3.04 9.18 29.47
C TRP A 202 -3.36 10.07 30.69
N PRO A 203 -2.99 11.37 30.73
CA PRO A 203 -3.32 12.23 31.86
C PRO A 203 -4.83 12.55 31.98
N ALA A 204 -5.58 12.50 30.88
CA ALA A 204 -7.00 12.86 30.87
C ALA A 204 -7.88 11.86 31.64
N TYR A 205 -7.43 10.62 31.84
CA TYR A 205 -8.16 9.60 32.58
C TYR A 205 -8.31 9.91 34.08
N ASP A 206 -7.44 10.75 34.64
CA ASP A 206 -7.57 11.21 36.03
C ASP A 206 -8.47 12.45 36.18
N ASP A 207 -8.99 13.01 35.07
CA ASP A 207 -9.90 14.15 35.13
C ASP A 207 -11.22 13.74 35.81
N PRO A 208 -11.66 14.44 36.88
CA PRO A 208 -12.89 14.13 37.59
C PRO A 208 -14.13 14.06 36.69
N LYS A 209 -14.19 14.85 35.61
CA LYS A 209 -15.32 14.83 34.67
C LYS A 209 -15.35 13.54 33.85
N VAL A 210 -14.19 13.01 33.46
CA VAL A 210 -14.09 11.73 32.74
C VAL A 210 -14.57 10.61 33.67
N ILE A 211 -14.07 10.58 34.90
CA ILE A 211 -14.44 9.57 35.92
C ILE A 211 -15.93 9.64 36.25
N GLU A 212 -16.47 10.83 36.49
CA GLU A 212 -17.90 11.00 36.79
C GLU A 212 -18.78 10.51 35.64
N PHE A 213 -18.45 10.89 34.40
CA PHE A 213 -19.20 10.49 33.22
C PHE A 213 -19.15 8.96 33.02
N LEU A 214 -17.95 8.37 32.98
CA LEU A 214 -17.77 6.95 32.71
C LEU A 214 -18.32 6.07 33.83
N SER A 215 -18.12 6.42 35.10
CA SER A 215 -18.68 5.65 36.22
C SER A 215 -20.22 5.71 36.25
N THR A 216 -20.80 6.83 35.84
CA THR A 216 -22.27 6.96 35.70
C THR A 216 -22.79 6.07 34.58
N LYS A 217 -22.10 6.03 33.44
CA LYS A 217 -22.44 5.12 32.34
C LYS A 217 -22.25 3.65 32.72
N ALA A 218 -21.18 3.32 33.42
CA ALA A 218 -20.93 1.97 33.91
C ALA A 218 -22.04 1.49 34.86
N ARG A 219 -22.52 2.34 35.77
CA ARG A 219 -23.68 2.03 36.62
C ARG A 219 -24.97 1.91 35.82
N GLN A 220 -25.22 2.85 34.90
CA GLN A 220 -26.42 2.87 34.06
C GLN A 220 -26.55 1.58 33.23
N PHE A 221 -25.44 1.07 32.72
CA PHE A 221 -25.40 -0.07 31.80
C PHE A 221 -24.83 -1.35 32.43
N HIS A 222 -24.79 -1.43 33.76
CA HIS A 222 -24.32 -2.60 34.52
C HIS A 222 -22.97 -3.16 34.03
N MET A 223 -22.04 -2.28 33.63
CA MET A 223 -20.75 -2.67 33.07
C MET A 223 -19.88 -3.35 34.13
N LYS A 224 -19.14 -4.37 33.73
CA LYS A 224 -18.24 -5.14 34.62
C LYS A 224 -17.15 -4.26 35.24
N ASN A 225 -16.57 -3.34 34.45
CA ASN A 225 -15.60 -2.37 34.94
C ASN A 225 -16.38 -1.13 35.44
N PRO A 226 -16.26 -0.76 36.72
CA PRO A 226 -17.07 0.29 37.31
C PRO A 226 -16.55 1.71 36.99
N LYS A 227 -15.37 1.84 36.37
CA LYS A 227 -14.76 3.12 35.93
C LYS A 227 -14.67 4.17 37.05
N THR A 228 -14.43 3.74 38.29
CA THR A 228 -14.52 4.56 39.50
C THR A 228 -13.37 5.54 39.70
N ASP A 229 -12.28 5.34 38.98
CA ASP A 229 -11.05 6.12 39.05
C ASP A 229 -10.26 5.95 37.74
N GLY A 230 -9.21 6.76 37.57
CA GLY A 230 -8.37 6.72 36.37
C GLY A 230 -7.72 5.36 36.13
N ASN A 231 -7.34 4.63 37.18
CA ASN A 231 -6.76 3.29 37.03
C ASN A 231 -7.77 2.27 36.51
N ALA A 232 -9.01 2.31 37.00
CA ALA A 232 -10.09 1.46 36.48
C ALA A 232 -10.35 1.72 35.00
N ILE A 233 -10.33 2.99 34.56
CA ILE A 233 -10.52 3.34 33.15
C ILE A 233 -9.33 2.86 32.30
N ARG A 234 -8.09 3.16 32.73
CA ARG A 234 -6.85 2.67 32.10
C ARG A 234 -6.83 1.15 31.93
N MET A 235 -7.20 0.42 32.99
CA MET A 235 -7.28 -1.05 32.98
C MET A 235 -8.28 -1.59 31.94
N ASN A 236 -9.28 -0.81 31.53
CA ASN A 236 -10.13 -1.16 30.40
C ASN A 236 -9.34 -1.16 29.09
N VAL A 237 -8.59 -0.09 28.84
CA VAL A 237 -7.78 0.07 27.63
C VAL A 237 -6.62 -0.92 27.62
N ASP A 238 -5.91 -1.10 28.73
CA ASP A 238 -4.80 -2.06 28.84
C ASP A 238 -5.26 -3.47 28.46
N ASN A 239 -6.40 -3.92 28.98
CA ASN A 239 -6.89 -5.28 28.76
C ASN A 239 -7.61 -5.46 27.42
N HIS A 240 -8.46 -4.51 27.05
CA HIS A 240 -9.35 -4.67 25.90
C HIS A 240 -8.78 -4.09 24.61
N ILE A 241 -7.69 -3.31 24.68
CA ILE A 241 -6.95 -2.85 23.50
C ILE A 241 -5.53 -3.41 23.51
N LEU A 242 -4.67 -3.05 24.46
CA LEU A 242 -3.23 -3.35 24.36
C LEU A 242 -2.92 -4.87 24.43
N ARG A 243 -3.44 -5.55 25.46
CA ARG A 243 -3.31 -7.02 25.58
C ARG A 243 -4.09 -7.77 24.50
N GLU A 244 -5.18 -7.19 24.00
CA GLU A 244 -5.92 -7.76 22.88
C GLU A 244 -5.15 -7.64 21.57
N ILE A 245 -4.42 -6.55 21.33
CA ILE A 245 -3.50 -6.42 20.19
C ILE A 245 -2.49 -7.56 20.22
N TYR A 246 -1.84 -7.81 21.36
CA TYR A 246 -0.89 -8.92 21.48
C TYR A 246 -1.54 -10.28 21.14
N LYS A 247 -2.70 -10.60 21.73
CA LYS A 247 -3.44 -11.83 21.41
C LYS A 247 -3.80 -11.93 19.93
N ALA A 248 -4.29 -10.84 19.35
CA ALA A 248 -4.70 -10.77 17.95
C ALA A 248 -3.50 -10.91 17.00
N VAL A 249 -2.31 -10.46 17.38
CA VAL A 249 -1.06 -10.70 16.65
C VAL A 249 -0.70 -12.19 16.69
N LEU A 250 -0.72 -12.82 17.88
CA LEU A 250 -0.40 -14.25 18.02
C LEU A 250 -1.37 -15.16 17.24
N ASP A 251 -2.66 -14.82 17.20
CA ASP A 251 -3.67 -15.56 16.41
C ASP A 251 -3.72 -15.09 14.94
N GLY A 252 -2.91 -14.12 14.53
CA GLY A 252 -2.90 -13.64 13.14
C GLY A 252 -4.15 -12.86 12.69
N ARG A 253 -4.98 -12.37 13.62
CA ARG A 253 -6.06 -11.41 13.35
C ARG A 253 -5.56 -9.98 13.18
N VAL A 254 -4.35 -9.68 13.66
CA VAL A 254 -3.58 -8.48 13.30
C VAL A 254 -2.30 -8.99 12.65
N ASN A 255 -2.19 -8.87 11.33
CA ASN A 255 -1.08 -9.38 10.53
C ASN A 255 -0.98 -8.56 9.22
N GLY A 256 -0.35 -9.07 8.17
CA GLY A 256 -0.22 -8.41 6.87
C GLY A 256 1.20 -8.46 6.35
N ASN A 257 1.58 -7.47 5.54
CA ASN A 257 2.95 -7.33 5.08
C ASN A 257 3.90 -7.22 6.28
N TRP A 258 5.14 -7.65 6.07
CA TRP A 258 6.14 -7.59 7.13
C TRP A 258 6.34 -6.15 7.62
N GLY A 259 6.46 -5.98 8.94
CA GLY A 259 6.50 -4.69 9.62
C GLY A 259 5.16 -4.22 10.18
N TYR A 260 4.01 -4.70 9.67
CA TYR A 260 2.68 -4.24 10.13
C TYR A 260 2.35 -4.67 11.55
N TYR A 261 2.25 -5.98 11.80
CA TYR A 261 1.92 -6.46 13.14
C TYR A 261 3.06 -6.21 14.13
N HIS A 262 4.30 -6.10 13.64
CA HIS A 262 5.46 -5.69 14.44
C HIS A 262 5.27 -4.30 15.00
N LEU A 263 4.86 -3.35 14.16
CA LEU A 263 4.62 -1.98 14.59
C LEU A 263 3.46 -1.90 15.59
N SER A 264 2.36 -2.65 15.35
CA SER A 264 1.26 -2.73 16.30
C SER A 264 1.70 -3.22 17.67
N LEU A 265 2.47 -4.32 17.71
CA LEU A 265 2.91 -4.92 18.96
C LEU A 265 4.01 -4.10 19.64
N ALA A 266 4.95 -3.52 18.89
CA ALA A 266 5.96 -2.61 19.44
C ALA A 266 5.30 -1.39 20.11
N THR A 267 4.32 -0.79 19.44
CA THR A 267 3.53 0.33 19.98
C THR A 267 2.77 -0.11 21.23
N ALA A 268 2.02 -1.21 21.17
CA ALA A 268 1.24 -1.69 22.31
C ALA A 268 2.11 -2.07 23.51
N ALA A 269 3.29 -2.66 23.29
CA ALA A 269 4.22 -3.05 24.34
C ALA A 269 4.78 -1.84 25.10
N VAL A 270 5.26 -0.82 24.37
CA VAL A 270 5.83 0.40 24.96
C VAL A 270 4.75 1.21 25.67
N VAL A 271 3.57 1.37 25.06
CA VAL A 271 2.45 2.11 25.69
C VAL A 271 1.93 1.41 26.95
N LEU A 272 1.97 0.07 26.99
CA LEU A 272 1.56 -0.67 28.19
C LEU A 272 2.48 -0.42 29.39
N ASP A 273 3.79 -0.21 29.14
CA ASP A 273 4.84 0.05 30.14
C ASP A 273 4.71 -0.79 31.43
N HIS A 274 4.52 -2.11 31.27
CA HIS A 274 4.29 -3.02 32.40
C HIS A 274 5.25 -4.20 32.37
N MET A 275 6.31 -4.15 33.18
CA MET A 275 7.29 -5.24 33.27
C MET A 275 6.77 -6.40 34.14
N PRO A 276 7.05 -7.67 33.77
CA PRO A 276 7.88 -8.11 32.64
C PRO A 276 7.14 -8.23 31.29
N GLU A 277 5.84 -7.96 31.24
CA GLU A 277 4.98 -8.17 30.06
C GLU A 277 5.50 -7.42 28.82
N THR A 278 5.80 -6.12 28.95
CA THR A 278 6.39 -5.31 27.87
C THR A 278 7.70 -5.91 27.33
N GLY A 279 8.62 -6.32 28.21
CA GLY A 279 9.89 -6.93 27.81
C GLY A 279 9.71 -8.24 27.05
N ILE A 280 8.75 -9.08 27.47
CA ILE A 280 8.42 -10.34 26.79
C ILE A 280 7.88 -10.07 25.37
N TRP A 281 7.01 -9.08 25.20
CA TRP A 281 6.44 -8.74 23.90
C TRP A 281 7.49 -8.18 22.95
N ILE A 282 8.41 -7.35 23.45
CA ILE A 282 9.51 -6.82 22.64
C ILE A 282 10.48 -7.96 22.28
N ASP A 283 10.88 -8.81 23.23
CA ASP A 283 11.72 -9.98 22.94
C ASP A 283 11.08 -10.90 21.87
N TRP A 284 9.75 -11.06 21.91
CA TRP A 284 8.99 -11.85 20.93
C TRP A 284 9.06 -11.29 19.50
N LEU A 285 9.16 -9.96 19.33
CA LEU A 285 9.33 -9.33 18.01
C LEU A 285 10.62 -9.77 17.31
N PHE A 286 11.68 -10.03 18.08
CA PHE A 286 12.98 -10.46 17.57
C PHE A 286 13.12 -11.98 17.53
N GLN A 287 12.27 -12.71 18.26
CA GLN A 287 12.26 -14.17 18.28
C GLN A 287 11.97 -14.75 16.89
N THR A 288 12.74 -15.77 16.51
CA THR A 288 12.48 -16.57 15.31
C THR A 288 11.19 -17.39 15.47
N GLY A 289 10.39 -17.45 14.42
CA GLY A 289 9.15 -18.23 14.39
C GLY A 289 8.57 -18.34 12.98
N THR A 290 7.29 -18.65 12.90
CA THR A 290 6.50 -18.74 11.67
C THR A 290 5.35 -17.75 11.72
N SER A 291 4.88 -17.33 10.55
CA SER A 291 3.66 -16.55 10.41
C SER A 291 2.73 -17.27 9.44
N SER A 292 1.55 -17.64 9.91
CA SER A 292 0.51 -18.30 9.13
C SER A 292 -0.79 -17.50 9.18
N VAL A 293 -1.84 -18.04 8.57
CA VAL A 293 -3.18 -17.44 8.70
C VAL A 293 -3.69 -17.52 10.14
N TYR A 294 -3.36 -18.59 10.87
CA TYR A 294 -3.96 -18.91 12.16
C TYR A 294 -3.05 -18.72 13.38
N GLU A 295 -1.78 -18.49 13.15
CA GLU A 295 -0.80 -18.42 14.21
C GLU A 295 0.44 -17.65 13.76
N VAL A 296 0.96 -16.82 14.66
CA VAL A 296 2.28 -16.20 14.57
C VAL A 296 3.05 -16.59 15.82
N THR A 297 4.20 -17.25 15.65
CA THR A 297 4.98 -17.81 16.77
C THR A 297 6.24 -17.01 17.10
N GLY A 298 6.59 -16.01 16.28
CA GLY A 298 7.69 -15.07 16.52
C GLY A 298 7.68 -13.95 15.47
N GLY A 299 8.20 -12.78 15.84
CA GLY A 299 8.24 -11.62 14.95
C GLY A 299 9.31 -11.71 13.85
N ASN A 300 10.34 -12.55 13.98
CA ASN A 300 11.35 -12.72 12.92
C ASN A 300 12.07 -11.43 12.48
N ILE A 301 12.11 -10.35 13.28
CA ILE A 301 12.80 -9.11 12.86
C ILE A 301 14.26 -9.41 12.47
N ASN A 302 14.98 -10.15 13.31
CA ASN A 302 16.37 -10.53 13.05
C ASN A 302 16.50 -11.45 11.84
N ALA A 303 15.65 -12.46 11.71
CA ALA A 303 15.69 -13.38 10.56
C ALA A 303 15.46 -12.64 9.24
N GLN A 304 14.50 -11.72 9.19
CA GLN A 304 14.18 -10.96 7.97
C GLN A 304 15.28 -9.96 7.60
N LEU A 305 15.90 -9.31 8.60
CA LEU A 305 17.07 -8.45 8.38
C LEU A 305 18.26 -9.21 7.80
N LEU A 306 18.47 -10.47 8.21
CA LEU A 306 19.60 -11.29 7.78
C LEU A 306 19.36 -11.99 6.44
N GLU A 307 18.16 -12.57 6.25
CA GLU A 307 17.89 -13.52 5.17
C GLU A 307 17.10 -12.92 3.99
N VAL A 308 16.28 -11.90 4.24
CA VAL A 308 15.28 -11.44 3.26
C VAL A 308 15.61 -10.05 2.72
N ILE A 309 15.95 -9.11 3.59
CA ILE A 309 16.40 -7.79 3.15
C ILE A 309 17.70 -7.98 2.39
N ASP A 310 17.71 -7.55 1.13
CA ASP A 310 18.84 -7.75 0.25
C ASP A 310 20.04 -6.87 0.64
N ARG A 311 21.15 -7.00 -0.08
CA ARG A 311 22.35 -6.18 0.17
C ARG A 311 22.16 -4.71 -0.19
N ASP A 312 21.16 -4.40 -1.01
CA ASP A 312 20.86 -3.06 -1.50
C ASP A 312 19.82 -2.32 -0.64
N GLY A 313 19.25 -3.00 0.36
CA GLY A 313 18.38 -2.43 1.38
C GLY A 313 16.90 -2.44 1.01
N LEU A 314 16.46 -3.37 0.16
CA LEU A 314 15.04 -3.62 -0.09
C LEU A 314 14.63 -5.03 0.38
N GLY A 315 13.36 -5.18 0.73
CA GLY A 315 12.72 -6.46 0.98
C GLY A 315 12.38 -7.20 -0.31
N ASN A 316 11.67 -8.32 -0.19
CA ASN A 316 11.42 -9.25 -1.29
C ASN A 316 10.11 -9.02 -2.06
N GLU A 317 9.60 -7.78 -2.05
CA GLU A 317 8.29 -7.44 -2.64
C GLU A 317 8.34 -7.05 -4.13
N ALA A 318 9.53 -6.98 -4.75
CA ALA A 318 9.78 -6.48 -6.12
C ALA A 318 9.41 -5.00 -6.38
N SER A 319 8.29 -4.51 -5.84
CA SER A 319 7.79 -3.14 -5.99
C SER A 319 8.45 -2.16 -5.03
N PHE A 320 8.79 -0.96 -5.50
CA PHE A 320 9.24 0.12 -4.62
C PHE A 320 8.15 0.60 -3.66
N SER A 321 6.88 0.63 -4.08
CA SER A 321 5.77 1.00 -3.19
C SER A 321 5.62 0.04 -2.01
N TYR A 322 5.78 -1.26 -2.25
CA TYR A 322 5.70 -2.26 -1.18
C TYR A 322 6.96 -2.30 -0.32
N ASN A 323 8.14 -2.14 -0.91
CA ASN A 323 9.38 -2.01 -0.15
C ASN A 323 9.45 -0.71 0.69
N ASN A 324 8.87 0.40 0.21
CA ASN A 324 8.69 1.63 0.99
C ASN A 324 7.92 1.35 2.30
N THR A 325 6.97 0.42 2.25
CA THR A 325 6.21 0.04 3.44
C THR A 325 7.11 -0.58 4.49
N TRP A 326 7.99 -1.51 4.10
CA TRP A 326 8.95 -2.16 5.01
C TRP A 326 9.89 -1.13 5.66
N ILE A 327 10.42 -0.19 4.87
CA ILE A 327 11.26 0.91 5.36
C ILE A 327 10.49 1.76 6.38
N SER A 328 9.27 2.17 6.04
CA SER A 328 8.45 3.03 6.90
C SER A 328 8.09 2.39 8.24
N THR A 329 7.70 1.12 8.25
CA THR A 329 7.27 0.43 9.47
C THR A 329 8.44 0.13 10.39
N LEU A 330 9.58 -0.30 9.82
CA LEU A 330 10.79 -0.50 10.62
C LEU A 330 11.34 0.80 11.18
N LEU A 331 11.25 1.90 10.42
CA LEU A 331 11.63 3.21 10.92
C LEU A 331 10.81 3.58 12.16
N GLU A 332 9.49 3.40 12.11
CA GLU A 332 8.63 3.69 13.26
C GLU A 332 8.93 2.77 14.46
N ILE A 333 9.19 1.48 14.23
CA ILE A 333 9.62 0.56 15.30
C ILE A 333 10.96 1.01 15.91
N ALA A 334 11.93 1.41 15.07
CA ALA A 334 13.22 1.90 15.53
C ALA A 334 13.08 3.18 16.36
N LYS A 335 12.19 4.11 15.97
CA LYS A 335 11.88 5.33 16.75
C LYS A 335 11.27 4.97 18.11
N ILE A 336 10.30 4.07 18.14
CA ILE A 336 9.64 3.61 19.38
C ILE A 336 10.67 3.07 20.38
N PHE A 337 11.61 2.23 19.92
CA PHE A 337 12.62 1.65 20.82
C PHE A 337 13.75 2.60 21.20
N ARG A 338 14.14 3.53 20.32
CA ARG A 338 15.21 4.51 20.61
C ARG A 338 14.87 5.38 21.81
N ASP A 339 13.61 5.76 21.93
CA ASP A 339 13.15 6.74 22.91
C ASP A 339 12.50 6.07 24.15
N TYR A 340 12.63 4.74 24.31
CA TYR A 340 12.06 3.97 25.42
C TYR A 340 13.15 3.39 26.36
N ASP A 341 13.30 3.99 27.53
CA ASP A 341 14.31 3.60 28.53
C ASP A 341 14.03 2.24 29.19
N GLY A 342 12.80 1.71 29.07
CA GLY A 342 12.42 0.44 29.67
C GLY A 342 13.00 -0.80 28.96
N TYR A 343 13.63 -0.65 27.79
CA TYR A 343 14.18 -1.77 27.04
C TYR A 343 15.51 -1.44 26.35
N GLU A 344 16.63 -1.72 27.02
CA GLU A 344 17.97 -1.36 26.54
C GLU A 344 18.65 -2.43 25.65
N LYS A 345 18.03 -3.59 25.45
CA LYS A 345 18.70 -4.75 24.81
C LYS A 345 19.00 -4.54 23.33
N GLU A 346 18.12 -3.85 22.61
CA GLU A 346 18.19 -3.73 21.14
C GLU A 346 18.04 -2.28 20.69
N ASN A 347 18.96 -1.81 19.84
CA ASN A 347 18.84 -0.54 19.13
C ASN A 347 18.96 -0.80 17.63
N LEU A 348 17.83 -0.74 16.93
CA LEU A 348 17.74 -1.03 15.50
C LEU A 348 18.61 -0.12 14.63
N TYR A 349 18.91 1.12 15.07
CA TYR A 349 19.75 2.05 14.31
C TYR A 349 21.20 1.56 14.18
N HIS A 350 21.66 0.68 15.07
CA HIS A 350 23.00 0.09 15.01
C HIS A 350 23.08 -1.07 14.00
N HIS A 351 21.95 -1.61 13.53
CA HIS A 351 21.95 -2.74 12.63
C HIS A 351 22.34 -2.32 11.20
N PRO A 352 23.34 -2.96 10.55
CA PRO A 352 23.85 -2.52 9.25
C PRO A 352 22.79 -2.57 8.13
N LYS A 353 21.85 -3.52 8.19
CA LYS A 353 20.74 -3.61 7.23
C LYS A 353 19.72 -2.48 7.39
N ILE A 354 19.45 -2.03 8.61
CA ILE A 354 18.57 -0.87 8.85
C ILE A 354 19.20 0.39 8.25
N LYS A 355 20.50 0.62 8.52
CA LYS A 355 21.26 1.70 7.88
C LYS A 355 21.21 1.60 6.36
N ARG A 356 21.38 0.40 5.80
CA ARG A 356 21.33 0.17 4.35
C ARG A 356 19.93 0.43 3.76
N MET A 357 18.86 0.09 4.47
CA MET A 357 17.48 0.42 4.07
C MET A 357 17.24 1.92 4.03
N PHE A 358 17.74 2.69 4.99
CA PHE A 358 17.62 4.15 4.93
C PHE A 358 18.43 4.75 3.77
N LEU A 359 19.63 4.24 3.51
CA LEU A 359 20.43 4.67 2.35
C LEU A 359 19.75 4.32 1.02
N SER A 360 19.02 3.22 0.97
CA SER A 360 18.29 2.78 -0.23
C SER A 360 17.28 3.83 -0.71
N ALA A 361 16.69 4.58 0.23
CA ALA A 361 15.79 5.69 -0.08
C ALA A 361 16.40 6.80 -0.97
N SER A 362 17.74 6.93 -0.97
CA SER A 362 18.46 7.88 -1.83
C SER A 362 18.99 7.25 -3.11
N ASP A 363 19.52 6.02 -3.05
CA ASP A 363 20.26 5.42 -4.17
C ASP A 363 19.39 5.08 -5.39
N TYR A 364 18.11 4.76 -5.16
CA TYR A 364 17.18 4.35 -6.22
C TYR A 364 16.59 5.50 -7.01
N ILE A 365 16.77 6.74 -6.54
CA ILE A 365 16.27 7.92 -7.26
C ILE A 365 17.00 8.05 -8.59
N ASN A 366 16.25 7.89 -9.66
CA ASN A 366 16.67 8.14 -11.02
C ASN A 366 16.45 9.61 -11.40
N ILE A 367 17.40 10.16 -12.17
CA ILE A 367 17.45 11.57 -12.61
C ILE A 367 17.08 12.60 -11.52
N GLY A 368 17.34 12.30 -10.25
CA GLY A 368 17.10 13.19 -9.11
C GLY A 368 15.62 13.43 -8.77
N ARG A 369 14.67 12.70 -9.38
CA ARG A 369 13.23 13.02 -9.26
C ARG A 369 12.31 11.82 -8.99
N THR A 370 12.68 10.59 -9.36
CA THR A 370 11.73 9.47 -9.30
C THR A 370 12.44 8.13 -9.15
N VAL A 371 11.81 7.14 -8.55
CA VAL A 371 12.23 5.73 -8.71
C VAL A 371 11.54 5.13 -9.96
N PRO A 372 12.09 4.06 -10.58
CA PRO A 372 11.40 3.33 -11.64
C PRO A 372 10.06 2.74 -11.20
N ASN A 373 9.05 2.71 -12.09
CA ASN A 373 7.71 2.18 -11.81
C ASN A 373 7.65 0.63 -11.92
N ILE A 374 8.53 -0.06 -11.21
CA ILE A 374 8.68 -1.52 -11.28
C ILE A 374 7.62 -2.24 -10.44
N GLY A 375 6.97 -3.24 -11.02
CA GLY A 375 5.93 -4.04 -10.36
C GLY A 375 4.73 -3.19 -9.95
N ASP A 376 4.10 -3.53 -8.82
CA ASP A 376 2.95 -2.79 -8.27
C ASP A 376 3.37 -1.43 -7.67
N THR A 377 3.98 -0.54 -8.48
CA THR A 377 4.52 0.77 -8.11
C THR A 377 3.83 1.88 -8.91
N THR A 378 3.03 2.72 -8.25
CA THR A 378 2.35 3.92 -8.79
C THR A 378 1.69 3.72 -10.17
N THR A 379 1.54 4.73 -11.02
CA THR A 379 0.98 4.60 -12.37
C THR A 379 2.01 5.05 -13.41
N ALA A 380 1.84 4.65 -14.67
CA ALA A 380 2.63 5.16 -15.79
C ALA A 380 2.76 6.70 -15.74
N LEU A 381 3.95 7.20 -16.12
CA LEU A 381 4.30 8.62 -16.14
C LEU A 381 4.29 9.33 -14.78
N SER A 382 4.11 8.60 -13.68
CA SER A 382 4.21 9.14 -12.32
C SER A 382 5.66 9.41 -11.94
N PHE A 383 5.94 10.60 -11.41
CA PHE A 383 7.22 10.96 -10.81
C PHE A 383 7.23 10.57 -9.32
N TYR A 384 7.11 9.27 -9.07
CA TYR A 384 7.00 8.74 -7.72
C TYR A 384 8.36 8.71 -7.01
N ILE A 385 8.40 9.27 -5.81
CA ILE A 385 9.45 9.03 -4.83
C ILE A 385 8.80 8.24 -3.70
N MET A 386 9.50 7.23 -3.17
CA MET A 386 9.07 6.53 -1.97
C MET A 386 8.73 7.56 -0.86
N PRO A 387 7.48 7.67 -0.38
CA PRO A 387 7.09 8.73 0.55
C PRO A 387 7.89 8.71 1.84
N SER A 388 8.24 7.51 2.32
CA SER A 388 9.07 7.37 3.51
C SER A 388 10.52 7.81 3.28
N ALA A 389 10.96 8.05 2.04
CA ALA A 389 12.33 8.47 1.77
C ALA A 389 12.69 9.75 2.51
N LYS A 390 11.84 10.78 2.48
CA LYS A 390 12.15 12.04 3.18
C LYS A 390 12.22 11.83 4.70
N SER A 391 11.23 11.18 5.30
CA SER A 391 11.20 10.96 6.75
C SER A 391 12.31 10.00 7.21
N ALA A 392 12.55 8.91 6.50
CA ALA A 392 13.62 7.96 6.79
C ALA A 392 15.00 8.60 6.68
N LEU A 393 15.22 9.48 5.70
CA LEU A 393 16.48 10.19 5.55
C LEU A 393 16.68 11.26 6.64
N ILE A 394 15.61 11.97 7.06
CA ILE A 394 15.65 12.87 8.22
C ILE A 394 15.99 12.09 9.49
N GLU A 395 15.36 10.94 9.73
CA GLU A 395 15.64 10.13 10.91
C GLU A 395 17.02 9.48 10.86
N ALA A 396 17.49 9.04 9.69
CA ALA A 396 18.85 8.57 9.53
C ALA A 396 19.85 9.68 9.88
N TRP A 397 19.60 10.92 9.44
CA TRP A 397 20.42 12.07 9.79
C TRP A 397 20.45 12.33 11.30
N ARG A 398 19.27 12.28 11.96
CA ARG A 398 19.14 12.40 13.41
C ARG A 398 19.89 11.30 14.16
N ALA A 399 19.90 10.09 13.61
CA ALA A 399 20.62 8.94 14.15
C ALA A 399 22.14 8.98 13.86
N GLY A 400 22.67 10.06 13.27
CA GLY A 400 24.11 10.21 13.00
C GLY A 400 24.59 9.53 11.72
N ILE A 401 23.67 9.14 10.83
CA ILE A 401 24.01 8.63 9.50
C ILE A 401 24.11 9.82 8.54
N TRP A 402 25.27 10.48 8.55
CA TRP A 402 25.55 11.63 7.69
C TRP A 402 26.27 11.21 6.42
N ASP A 403 25.65 11.45 5.27
CA ASP A 403 26.16 11.10 3.94
C ASP A 403 25.78 12.19 2.93
N VAL A 404 26.69 12.50 2.01
CA VAL A 404 26.49 13.59 1.03
C VAL A 404 25.34 13.30 0.06
N ASN A 405 25.11 12.03 -0.29
CA ASN A 405 23.99 11.64 -1.15
C ASN A 405 22.67 11.81 -0.39
N ILE A 406 22.63 11.51 0.91
CA ILE A 406 21.46 11.80 1.75
C ILE A 406 21.18 13.30 1.75
N ALA A 407 22.20 14.14 1.97
CA ALA A 407 22.05 15.59 1.98
C ALA A 407 21.51 16.11 0.64
N HIS A 408 22.07 15.66 -0.48
CA HIS A 408 21.58 16.02 -1.82
C HIS A 408 20.15 15.53 -2.07
N THR A 409 19.83 14.29 -1.69
CA THR A 409 18.47 13.77 -1.83
C THR A 409 17.49 14.59 -1.01
N LEU A 410 17.78 14.85 0.27
CA LEU A 410 16.92 15.66 1.14
C LEU A 410 16.71 17.07 0.59
N TYR A 411 17.77 17.72 0.08
CA TYR A 411 17.67 19.01 -0.59
C TYR A 411 16.78 18.94 -1.83
N ASN A 412 16.98 17.94 -2.70
CA ASN A 412 16.21 17.76 -3.94
C ASN A 412 14.73 17.51 -3.68
N VAL A 413 14.41 16.56 -2.78
CA VAL A 413 13.00 16.24 -2.44
C VAL A 413 12.33 17.33 -1.60
N ASN A 414 13.10 18.24 -1.01
CA ASN A 414 12.60 19.46 -0.39
C ASN A 414 12.48 20.64 -1.37
N GLY A 415 12.45 20.37 -2.69
CA GLY A 415 12.27 21.40 -3.70
C GLY A 415 13.53 22.21 -3.99
N ARG A 416 14.71 21.64 -3.72
CA ARG A 416 16.02 22.31 -3.86
C ARG A 416 16.09 23.59 -3.04
N THR A 417 15.64 23.48 -1.81
CA THR A 417 15.81 24.47 -0.75
C THR A 417 15.96 23.76 0.57
N VAL A 418 16.60 24.40 1.54
CA VAL A 418 16.63 23.94 2.93
C VAL A 418 15.51 24.58 3.76
N ASP A 419 14.75 25.52 3.19
CA ASP A 419 13.63 26.16 3.90
C ASP A 419 12.54 25.14 4.22
N GLY A 420 12.06 25.17 5.47
CA GLY A 420 11.10 24.20 5.99
C GLY A 420 11.64 22.78 6.20
N LEU A 421 12.93 22.53 5.96
CA LEU A 421 13.56 21.23 6.22
C LEU A 421 13.86 21.08 7.72
N ARG A 422 13.07 20.22 8.37
CA ARG A 422 13.13 20.03 9.81
C ARG A 422 12.71 18.63 10.23
N ALA A 423 13.15 18.22 11.42
CA ALA A 423 12.59 17.07 12.13
C ALA A 423 11.19 17.37 12.71
N ASP A 424 10.59 16.39 13.38
CA ASP A 424 9.33 16.58 14.08
C ASP A 424 9.45 17.59 15.23
N ILE A 425 8.29 18.08 15.69
CA ILE A 425 8.20 19.08 16.76
C ILE A 425 8.60 18.57 18.15
N PHE A 426 8.72 17.25 18.34
CA PHE A 426 9.18 16.63 19.58
C PHE A 426 10.71 16.51 19.62
N THR A 427 11.37 16.77 18.49
CA THR A 427 12.82 16.73 18.37
C THR A 427 13.46 17.98 18.97
N LYS A 428 14.50 17.79 19.79
CA LYS A 428 15.31 18.91 20.26
C LYS A 428 16.05 19.57 19.08
N HIS A 429 15.87 20.87 18.90
CA HIS A 429 16.42 21.65 17.77
C HIS A 429 16.02 21.08 16.40
N PRO A 430 14.72 21.04 16.05
CA PRO A 430 14.24 20.34 14.86
C PRO A 430 14.77 20.94 13.54
N GLU A 431 15.12 22.22 13.55
CA GLU A 431 15.68 22.95 12.39
C GLU A 431 17.18 22.69 12.17
N LYS A 432 17.90 22.03 13.09
CA LYS A 432 19.36 21.85 12.98
C LYS A 432 19.78 21.18 11.67
N ILE A 433 18.98 20.23 11.19
CA ILE A 433 19.23 19.51 9.94
C ILE A 433 19.36 20.44 8.73
N ARG A 434 18.66 21.59 8.73
CA ARG A 434 18.76 22.63 7.71
C ARG A 434 20.19 23.13 7.58
N ASP A 435 20.76 23.53 8.71
CA ASP A 435 22.10 24.13 8.78
C ASP A 435 23.18 23.08 8.48
N ASP A 436 23.00 21.84 8.95
CA ASP A 436 23.93 20.76 8.67
C ASP A 436 23.97 20.44 7.16
N ILE A 437 22.81 20.36 6.50
CA ILE A 437 22.71 20.11 5.05
C ILE A 437 23.26 21.29 4.26
N LEU A 438 22.89 22.52 4.60
CA LEU A 438 23.40 23.71 3.92
C LEU A 438 24.94 23.77 3.98
N THR A 439 25.51 23.48 5.15
CA THR A 439 26.96 23.42 5.34
C THR A 439 27.58 22.34 4.46
N MET A 440 27.02 21.13 4.47
CA MET A 440 27.55 20.00 3.69
C MET A 440 27.50 20.24 2.17
N LEU A 441 26.49 20.97 1.69
CA LEU A 441 26.30 21.22 0.26
C LEU A 441 26.99 22.50 -0.25
N SER A 442 27.44 23.39 0.64
CA SER A 442 28.06 24.68 0.26
C SER A 442 29.28 24.54 -0.67
N ASP A 443 30.05 23.46 -0.53
CA ASP A 443 31.23 23.17 -1.36
C ASP A 443 30.94 22.26 -2.57
N LYS A 444 29.68 21.81 -2.76
CA LYS A 444 29.29 20.81 -3.77
C LYS A 444 27.88 21.10 -4.32
N PRO A 445 27.66 22.19 -5.08
CA PRO A 445 26.32 22.52 -5.57
C PRO A 445 25.81 21.53 -6.63
N ASP A 446 26.71 21.01 -7.46
CA ASP A 446 26.36 20.09 -8.54
C ASP A 446 26.48 18.63 -8.08
N HIS A 447 25.34 17.92 -8.08
CA HIS A 447 25.30 16.49 -7.75
C HIS A 447 25.19 15.63 -9.00
N LYS A 448 26.28 14.92 -9.33
CA LYS A 448 26.23 13.86 -10.34
C LYS A 448 25.74 12.57 -9.69
N ILE A 449 24.55 12.13 -10.08
CA ILE A 449 24.01 10.83 -9.67
C ILE A 449 24.72 9.75 -10.50
N LEU A 450 25.41 8.85 -9.81
CA LEU A 450 26.20 7.81 -10.46
C LEU A 450 25.33 6.63 -10.93
N SER A 451 25.78 5.96 -11.98
CA SER A 451 25.20 4.69 -12.42
C SER A 451 25.46 3.64 -11.35
N LYS A 452 24.53 2.69 -11.18
CA LYS A 452 24.70 1.63 -10.18
C LYS A 452 24.01 0.33 -10.59
N ASN A 453 24.65 -0.77 -10.21
CA ASN A 453 24.07 -2.11 -10.26
C ASN A 453 23.61 -2.53 -8.87
N PHE A 454 22.31 -2.67 -8.69
CA PHE A 454 21.64 -3.17 -7.50
C PHE A 454 21.42 -4.68 -7.64
N SER A 455 22.48 -5.45 -7.44
CA SER A 455 22.49 -6.90 -7.68
C SER A 455 21.73 -7.73 -6.64
N GLY A 456 21.29 -7.13 -5.54
CA GLY A 456 20.36 -7.72 -4.58
C GLY A 456 18.90 -7.54 -5.00
N PHE A 457 18.55 -6.34 -5.45
CA PHE A 457 17.18 -6.03 -5.90
C PHE A 457 16.91 -6.52 -7.34
N GLY A 458 17.96 -6.59 -8.15
CA GLY A 458 17.88 -6.95 -9.56
C GLY A 458 17.57 -5.75 -10.45
N LEU A 459 18.31 -4.66 -10.30
CA LEU A 459 18.14 -3.44 -11.11
C LEU A 459 19.50 -2.86 -11.51
N MET A 460 19.69 -2.55 -12.79
CA MET A 460 20.82 -1.75 -13.26
C MET A 460 20.31 -0.39 -13.72
N MET A 461 21.04 0.66 -13.40
CA MET A 461 20.75 2.01 -13.88
C MET A 461 22.02 2.66 -14.43
N LEU A 462 21.97 3.09 -15.68
CA LEU A 462 22.95 3.97 -16.31
C LEU A 462 22.44 5.40 -16.20
N ARG A 463 23.26 6.32 -15.69
CA ARG A 463 22.84 7.70 -15.40
C ARG A 463 23.90 8.70 -15.85
N ALA A 464 23.47 9.81 -16.41
CA ALA A 464 24.33 10.89 -16.87
C ALA A 464 23.63 12.26 -16.75
N GLY A 465 24.38 13.32 -17.06
CA GLY A 465 23.92 14.69 -16.93
C GLY A 465 23.83 15.19 -15.49
N ILE A 466 23.48 16.46 -15.37
CA ILE A 466 23.31 17.20 -14.11
C ILE A 466 22.13 18.16 -14.21
N TYR A 467 21.60 18.52 -13.05
CA TYR A 467 20.65 19.61 -12.93
C TYR A 467 21.39 20.86 -12.44
N LYS A 468 21.41 21.90 -13.27
CA LYS A 468 21.97 23.20 -12.90
C LYS A 468 20.83 24.13 -12.49
N GLN A 469 20.75 24.42 -11.19
CA GLN A 469 19.78 25.37 -10.65
C GLN A 469 20.24 26.81 -10.94
N SER A 470 19.31 27.65 -11.39
CA SER A 470 19.51 29.10 -11.54
C SER A 470 18.48 29.85 -10.72
N ASP A 471 18.86 31.03 -10.17
CA ASP A 471 17.97 31.94 -9.45
C ASP A 471 16.78 32.41 -10.30
N ASN A 472 16.95 32.39 -11.63
CA ASN A 472 15.86 32.47 -12.58
C ASN A 472 15.48 31.06 -13.05
N THR A 473 14.28 30.59 -12.69
CA THR A 473 13.78 29.25 -13.01
C THR A 473 13.77 28.95 -14.51
N ASP A 474 13.57 29.96 -15.36
CA ASP A 474 13.58 29.84 -16.82
C ASP A 474 14.99 29.59 -17.40
N ARG A 475 16.01 29.68 -16.56
CA ARG A 475 17.42 29.42 -16.91
C ARG A 475 17.99 28.18 -16.23
N SER A 476 17.20 27.46 -15.43
CA SER A 476 17.64 26.16 -14.91
C SER A 476 17.76 25.17 -16.07
N THR A 477 18.83 24.39 -16.10
CA THR A 477 19.09 23.42 -17.17
C THR A 477 19.10 22.03 -16.60
N ASP A 478 18.25 21.16 -17.13
CA ASP A 478 18.18 19.75 -16.76
C ASP A 478 18.71 18.90 -17.93
N THR A 479 19.93 18.39 -17.79
CA THR A 479 20.55 17.47 -18.77
C THR A 479 20.50 16.02 -18.28
N GLN A 480 19.84 15.77 -17.14
CA GLN A 480 19.83 14.47 -16.50
C GLN A 480 19.10 13.46 -17.37
N ARG A 481 19.70 12.28 -17.46
CA ARG A 481 19.18 11.15 -18.23
C ARG A 481 19.58 9.84 -17.58
N GLY A 482 18.79 8.80 -17.82
CA GLY A 482 19.17 7.48 -17.40
C GLY A 482 18.27 6.38 -17.93
N PHE A 483 18.88 5.22 -18.16
CA PHE A 483 18.23 4.00 -18.62
C PHE A 483 18.37 2.94 -17.54
N TRP A 484 17.38 2.07 -17.42
CA TRP A 484 17.40 0.99 -16.44
C TRP A 484 16.96 -0.35 -17.03
N ILE A 485 17.56 -1.44 -16.54
CA ILE A 485 17.11 -2.82 -16.81
C ILE A 485 16.68 -3.43 -15.49
N TYR A 486 15.43 -3.89 -15.43
CA TYR A 486 14.94 -4.69 -14.32
C TYR A 486 15.13 -6.18 -14.60
N TYR A 487 15.79 -6.86 -13.67
CA TYR A 487 16.09 -8.29 -13.72
C TYR A 487 15.84 -8.98 -12.37
N GLY A 488 15.13 -8.30 -11.47
CA GLY A 488 14.72 -8.78 -10.16
C GLY A 488 13.46 -9.63 -10.20
N ARG A 489 12.81 -9.80 -9.05
CA ARG A 489 11.70 -10.75 -8.85
C ARG A 489 10.50 -10.46 -9.76
N ASN A 490 10.00 -11.50 -10.44
CA ASN A 490 8.82 -11.44 -11.32
C ASN A 490 7.56 -12.13 -10.75
N THR A 491 7.46 -12.19 -9.42
CA THR A 491 6.37 -12.84 -8.68
C THR A 491 5.87 -11.97 -7.54
N GLY A 492 4.71 -12.29 -6.96
CA GLY A 492 4.11 -11.53 -5.87
C GLY A 492 3.60 -10.17 -6.37
N HIS A 493 4.20 -9.09 -5.87
CA HIS A 493 3.96 -7.72 -6.37
C HIS A 493 4.89 -7.33 -7.54
N GLY A 494 5.71 -8.25 -8.04
CA GLY A 494 6.45 -8.10 -9.28
C GLY A 494 5.61 -8.52 -10.49
N HIS A 495 5.92 -7.96 -11.65
CA HIS A 495 5.28 -8.32 -12.92
C HIS A 495 6.13 -9.32 -13.68
N LYS A 496 5.61 -9.86 -14.78
CA LYS A 496 6.33 -10.81 -15.63
C LYS A 496 7.15 -10.09 -16.67
N ASP A 497 8.01 -9.21 -16.19
CA ASP A 497 8.68 -8.18 -16.97
C ASP A 497 10.20 -8.39 -16.95
N LYS A 498 10.64 -9.65 -16.98
CA LYS A 498 12.08 -9.90 -16.89
C LYS A 498 12.84 -9.25 -18.05
N LEU A 499 13.92 -8.56 -17.72
CA LEU A 499 14.74 -7.73 -18.61
C LEU A 499 14.00 -6.51 -19.18
N ASN A 500 12.94 -6.05 -18.52
CA ASN A 500 12.23 -4.82 -18.86
C ASN A 500 13.16 -3.60 -18.84
N LEU A 501 12.92 -2.69 -19.79
CA LEU A 501 13.68 -1.46 -20.00
C LEU A 501 12.80 -0.25 -19.68
N GLY A 502 13.39 0.74 -19.03
CA GLY A 502 12.83 2.08 -19.07
C GLY A 502 13.91 3.14 -19.12
N GLY A 503 13.46 4.38 -19.26
CA GLY A 503 14.32 5.49 -19.65
C GLY A 503 13.71 6.83 -19.30
N TYR A 504 14.58 7.73 -18.83
CA TYR A 504 14.24 9.09 -18.48
C TYR A 504 15.25 10.05 -19.11
N ALA A 505 14.77 11.21 -19.54
CA ALA A 505 15.63 12.27 -20.07
C ALA A 505 14.98 13.64 -19.86
N TYR A 506 15.77 14.65 -19.52
CA TYR A 506 15.34 16.06 -19.40
C TYR A 506 14.14 16.25 -18.45
N GLY A 507 14.08 15.46 -17.38
CA GLY A 507 12.98 15.49 -16.42
C GLY A 507 11.69 14.80 -16.89
N LEU A 508 11.72 14.03 -17.97
CA LEU A 508 10.60 13.25 -18.51
C LEU A 508 10.82 11.73 -18.39
N ASP A 509 9.74 10.99 -18.24
CA ASP A 509 9.70 9.53 -18.35
C ASP A 509 9.39 9.14 -19.80
N ILE A 510 10.44 8.86 -20.58
CA ILE A 510 10.36 8.73 -22.05
C ILE A 510 10.08 7.29 -22.50
N ILE A 511 10.42 6.31 -21.66
CA ILE A 511 10.15 4.87 -21.86
C ILE A 511 9.52 4.37 -20.56
N PRO A 512 8.23 4.70 -20.32
CA PRO A 512 7.57 4.39 -19.07
C PRO A 512 7.23 2.90 -18.94
N ASP A 513 7.10 2.47 -17.70
CA ASP A 513 6.39 1.23 -17.36
C ASP A 513 4.96 1.55 -16.88
N LEU A 514 4.06 0.58 -17.01
CA LEU A 514 2.66 0.69 -16.58
C LEU A 514 2.54 0.94 -15.06
N GLY A 515 3.37 0.28 -14.26
CA GLY A 515 3.29 0.32 -12.80
C GLY A 515 2.07 -0.40 -12.23
N ASN A 516 1.57 0.05 -11.09
CA ASN A 516 0.51 -0.61 -10.32
C ASN A 516 -0.77 -0.89 -11.14
N PRO A 517 -1.32 -2.12 -11.04
CA PRO A 517 -2.47 -2.52 -11.81
C PRO A 517 -3.70 -1.68 -11.49
N THR A 518 -4.60 -1.62 -12.47
CA THR A 518 -5.86 -0.85 -12.39
C THR A 518 -6.78 -1.32 -11.26
N SER A 519 -6.67 -2.59 -10.87
CA SER A 519 -7.24 -3.12 -9.64
C SER A 519 -6.31 -4.16 -9.01
N LYS A 520 -6.23 -4.13 -7.67
CA LYS A 520 -5.44 -5.07 -6.86
C LYS A 520 -6.18 -6.39 -6.59
N THR A 521 -7.44 -6.51 -6.97
CA THR A 521 -8.19 -7.77 -6.86
C THR A 521 -7.81 -8.72 -8.00
N ILE A 522 -8.14 -10.00 -7.85
CA ILE A 522 -7.98 -11.01 -8.90
C ILE A 522 -9.03 -10.71 -9.99
N ASN A 523 -8.62 -9.95 -11.01
CA ASN A 523 -9.49 -9.52 -12.11
C ASN A 523 -8.80 -9.76 -13.46
N ALA A 524 -9.61 -9.91 -14.51
CA ALA A 524 -9.13 -10.26 -15.85
C ALA A 524 -8.04 -9.31 -16.36
N LYS A 525 -8.24 -7.99 -16.23
CA LYS A 525 -7.29 -6.99 -16.75
C LYS A 525 -5.93 -7.09 -16.06
N ARG A 526 -5.91 -7.21 -14.72
CA ARG A 526 -4.65 -7.41 -13.98
C ARG A 526 -3.91 -8.63 -14.50
N LEU A 527 -4.61 -9.76 -14.60
CA LEU A 527 -3.97 -11.04 -14.88
C LEU A 527 -3.64 -11.23 -16.35
N GLN A 528 -4.38 -10.64 -17.27
CA GLN A 528 -4.22 -10.86 -18.71
C GLN A 528 -3.43 -9.74 -19.37
N TRP A 529 -3.36 -8.55 -18.77
CA TRP A 529 -2.63 -7.42 -19.33
C TRP A 529 -1.63 -6.83 -18.34
N ASP A 530 -2.09 -6.25 -17.22
CA ASP A 530 -1.26 -5.34 -16.41
C ASP A 530 0.06 -5.96 -15.92
N ILE A 531 0.09 -7.27 -15.62
CA ILE A 531 1.29 -7.97 -15.12
C ILE A 531 2.01 -8.83 -16.18
N GLN A 532 1.54 -8.80 -17.43
CA GLN A 532 1.99 -9.71 -18.47
C GLN A 532 3.13 -9.12 -19.29
N PRO A 533 4.07 -9.94 -19.82
CA PRO A 533 5.26 -9.44 -20.52
C PRO A 533 4.96 -8.44 -21.65
N LEU A 534 3.82 -8.59 -22.32
CA LEU A 534 3.41 -7.74 -23.45
C LEU A 534 3.11 -6.28 -23.05
N ALA A 535 2.76 -6.04 -21.78
CA ALA A 535 2.54 -4.71 -21.22
C ALA A 535 3.84 -3.99 -20.81
N HIS A 536 5.01 -4.63 -20.98
CA HIS A 536 6.31 -4.11 -20.57
C HIS A 536 7.28 -4.05 -21.76
N ASN A 537 8.36 -3.29 -21.61
CA ASN A 537 9.37 -3.15 -22.65
C ASN A 537 10.32 -4.35 -22.65
N THR A 538 9.85 -5.53 -23.04
CA THR A 538 10.66 -6.78 -23.09
C THR A 538 10.24 -7.68 -24.25
N VAL A 539 10.92 -8.81 -24.41
CA VAL A 539 10.58 -9.83 -25.42
C VAL A 539 9.72 -10.94 -24.82
N VAL A 540 8.69 -11.33 -25.56
CA VAL A 540 7.87 -12.52 -25.31
C VAL A 540 8.34 -13.64 -26.23
N VAL A 541 8.54 -14.84 -25.69
CA VAL A 541 8.91 -16.04 -26.46
C VAL A 541 7.71 -16.97 -26.57
N ASN A 542 7.45 -17.50 -27.76
CA ASN A 542 6.33 -18.41 -28.06
C ASN A 542 4.99 -17.85 -27.56
N GLU A 543 4.70 -16.56 -27.81
CA GLU A 543 3.48 -15.90 -27.35
C GLU A 543 3.24 -15.90 -25.82
N GLY A 544 4.23 -16.34 -25.01
CA GLY A 544 4.06 -16.59 -23.59
C GLY A 544 3.31 -17.89 -23.30
N ILE A 545 3.22 -18.80 -24.27
CA ILE A 545 2.59 -20.11 -24.14
C ILE A 545 3.65 -21.14 -23.80
N LYS A 546 3.55 -21.69 -22.59
CA LYS A 546 4.36 -22.82 -22.13
C LYS A 546 3.82 -24.17 -22.59
N ASP A 547 2.50 -24.33 -22.57
CA ASP A 547 1.79 -25.54 -22.98
C ASP A 547 0.61 -25.15 -23.90
N PRO A 548 0.68 -25.41 -25.21
CA PRO A 548 -0.41 -25.10 -26.15
C PRO A 548 -1.73 -25.82 -25.83
N GLY A 549 -1.70 -26.93 -25.09
CA GLY A 549 -2.90 -27.63 -24.64
C GLY A 549 -3.54 -27.00 -23.40
N HIS A 550 -2.85 -26.06 -22.74
CA HIS A 550 -3.28 -25.49 -21.47
C HIS A 550 -2.73 -24.06 -21.27
N ILE A 551 -3.35 -23.10 -21.96
CA ILE A 551 -3.00 -21.68 -21.86
C ILE A 551 -3.59 -21.08 -20.58
N THR A 552 -2.73 -20.56 -19.72
CA THR A 552 -3.11 -19.86 -18.48
C THR A 552 -2.32 -18.56 -18.31
N ASN A 553 -2.97 -17.57 -17.70
CA ASN A 553 -2.39 -16.26 -17.39
C ASN A 553 -1.17 -16.31 -16.44
N ASP A 554 -1.00 -17.35 -15.61
CA ASP A 554 0.07 -17.49 -14.63
C ASP A 554 1.39 -18.05 -15.20
N LYS A 555 1.43 -18.53 -16.46
CA LYS A 555 2.60 -19.26 -17.02
C LYS A 555 3.43 -18.56 -18.12
N SER A 556 3.16 -17.30 -18.42
CA SER A 556 3.84 -16.54 -19.49
C SER A 556 5.33 -16.23 -19.30
N GLN A 557 5.84 -16.29 -18.07
CA GLN A 557 7.27 -16.39 -17.74
C GLN A 557 7.39 -17.33 -16.54
N ASN A 558 8.48 -18.10 -16.47
CA ASN A 558 8.78 -18.87 -15.27
C ASN A 558 9.09 -17.93 -14.08
N PRO A 559 8.70 -18.31 -12.84
CA PRO A 559 9.12 -17.61 -11.63
C PRO A 559 10.65 -17.49 -11.51
N SER A 560 11.14 -16.28 -11.30
CA SER A 560 12.55 -15.97 -11.09
C SER A 560 12.69 -14.82 -10.07
N ALA A 561 13.54 -15.02 -9.06
CA ALA A 561 13.79 -14.02 -8.03
C ALA A 561 14.84 -12.98 -8.46
N ILE A 562 15.87 -13.42 -9.20
CA ILE A 562 16.91 -12.56 -9.75
C ILE A 562 17.60 -13.27 -10.91
N SER A 563 18.00 -12.52 -11.93
CA SER A 563 18.74 -13.05 -13.09
C SER A 563 20.22 -12.69 -13.01
N THR A 564 21.01 -13.00 -14.05
CA THR A 564 22.48 -12.95 -13.98
C THR A 564 23.07 -11.73 -14.70
N PRO A 565 23.58 -10.73 -13.97
CA PRO A 565 24.48 -9.70 -14.51
C PRO A 565 25.69 -10.32 -15.20
N LEU A 566 25.99 -9.87 -16.42
CA LEU A 566 27.18 -10.27 -17.16
C LEU A 566 28.20 -9.14 -17.24
N HIS A 567 27.73 -7.90 -17.39
CA HIS A 567 28.59 -6.74 -17.49
C HIS A 567 27.89 -5.47 -16.99
N PHE A 568 28.64 -4.62 -16.31
CA PHE A 568 28.20 -3.30 -15.89
C PHE A 568 29.41 -2.37 -15.91
N ASP A 569 29.33 -1.29 -16.67
CA ASP A 569 30.39 -0.28 -16.77
C ASP A 569 29.79 1.14 -16.82
N ASP A 570 30.37 2.04 -16.04
CA ASP A 570 30.02 3.47 -15.95
C ASP A 570 31.22 4.37 -16.34
N ALA A 571 32.21 3.82 -17.04
CA ALA A 571 33.43 4.53 -17.38
C ALA A 571 33.23 5.55 -18.52
N GLY A 572 33.02 6.81 -18.15
CA GLY A 572 33.11 7.95 -19.05
C GLY A 572 31.86 8.13 -19.92
N GLN A 573 32.06 8.35 -21.22
CA GLN A 573 31.00 8.67 -22.19
C GLN A 573 30.23 7.43 -22.69
N VAL A 574 30.81 6.23 -22.55
CA VAL A 574 30.16 4.99 -22.99
C VAL A 574 29.93 4.12 -21.77
N LYS A 575 28.68 3.82 -21.50
CA LYS A 575 28.23 3.06 -20.34
C LYS A 575 27.48 1.84 -20.78
N VAL A 576 27.61 0.73 -20.08
CA VAL A 576 27.05 -0.56 -20.49
C VAL A 576 26.36 -1.25 -19.32
N MET A 577 25.18 -1.80 -19.57
CA MET A 577 24.52 -2.76 -18.70
C MET A 577 24.12 -3.99 -19.51
N ASP A 578 24.42 -5.18 -18.98
CA ASP A 578 24.25 -6.45 -19.69
C ASP A 578 23.83 -7.57 -18.73
N VAL A 579 22.70 -8.19 -19.02
CA VAL A 579 22.06 -9.18 -18.15
C VAL A 579 21.45 -10.30 -18.98
N GLN A 580 21.62 -11.54 -18.54
CA GLN A 580 20.92 -12.70 -19.10
C GLN A 580 19.92 -13.26 -18.10
N ALA A 581 18.79 -13.73 -18.62
CA ALA A 581 17.72 -14.38 -17.88
C ALA A 581 17.10 -15.58 -18.64
N PRO A 582 17.90 -16.56 -19.12
CA PRO A 582 17.36 -17.70 -19.88
C PRO A 582 16.35 -18.53 -19.06
N GLU A 583 16.39 -18.45 -17.73
CA GLU A 583 15.51 -19.23 -16.85
C GLU A 583 14.02 -18.89 -16.98
N VAL A 584 13.66 -17.74 -17.55
CA VAL A 584 12.26 -17.29 -17.62
C VAL A 584 11.47 -17.94 -18.76
N TYR A 585 12.14 -18.60 -19.71
CA TYR A 585 11.52 -19.35 -20.80
C TYR A 585 12.24 -20.69 -21.03
N ASP A 586 11.55 -21.82 -20.82
CA ASP A 586 12.11 -23.16 -21.04
C ASP A 586 12.60 -23.36 -22.50
N ALA A 587 11.97 -22.65 -23.45
CA ALA A 587 12.31 -22.72 -24.87
C ALA A 587 13.53 -21.87 -25.27
N ALA A 588 14.04 -20.99 -24.39
CA ALA A 588 15.11 -20.06 -24.70
C ALA A 588 16.46 -20.52 -24.12
N GLU A 589 17.43 -20.78 -25.00
CA GLU A 589 18.84 -20.98 -24.63
C GLU A 589 19.52 -19.65 -24.28
N ILE A 590 19.12 -18.57 -24.97
CA ILE A 590 19.58 -17.21 -24.72
C ILE A 590 18.35 -16.33 -24.57
N PHE A 591 18.29 -15.58 -23.49
CA PHE A 591 17.38 -14.47 -23.28
C PHE A 591 18.19 -13.38 -22.57
N ARG A 592 18.75 -12.44 -23.32
CA ARG A 592 19.78 -11.51 -22.84
C ARG A 592 19.56 -10.11 -23.41
N ARG A 593 19.72 -9.10 -22.57
CA ARG A 593 19.64 -7.70 -22.96
C ARG A 593 20.93 -6.97 -22.62
N THR A 594 21.44 -6.22 -23.58
CA THR A 594 22.56 -5.30 -23.41
C THR A 594 22.11 -3.92 -23.83
N VAL A 595 22.27 -2.92 -22.96
CA VAL A 595 22.04 -1.52 -23.30
C VAL A 595 23.34 -0.76 -23.15
N VAL A 596 23.70 -0.04 -24.20
CA VAL A 596 24.87 0.86 -24.23
C VAL A 596 24.35 2.29 -24.28
N SER A 597 24.68 3.11 -23.29
CA SER A 597 24.39 4.54 -23.27
C SER A 597 25.62 5.31 -23.71
N ILE A 598 25.45 6.23 -24.67
CA ILE A 598 26.53 7.06 -25.22
C ILE A 598 26.19 8.53 -24.96
N ASP A 599 27.01 9.18 -24.15
CA ASP A 599 27.01 10.63 -23.96
C ASP A 599 27.84 11.28 -25.07
N VAL A 600 27.15 11.89 -26.04
CA VAL A 600 27.80 12.60 -27.16
C VAL A 600 28.47 13.86 -26.64
N ASP A 601 27.75 14.59 -25.78
CA ASP A 601 28.21 15.77 -25.05
C ASP A 601 27.41 15.94 -23.74
N ASP A 602 27.51 17.11 -23.12
CA ASP A 602 26.81 17.43 -21.87
C ASP A 602 25.28 17.39 -22.03
N ASP A 603 24.78 17.77 -23.21
CA ASP A 603 23.36 17.97 -23.49
C ASP A 603 22.74 16.81 -24.29
N SER A 604 23.54 16.06 -25.05
CA SER A 604 23.07 15.07 -26.03
C SER A 604 23.55 13.64 -25.70
N SER A 605 22.64 12.68 -25.82
CA SER A 605 22.96 11.25 -25.67
C SER A 605 22.03 10.36 -26.48
N TYR A 606 22.44 9.11 -26.70
CA TYR A 606 21.57 8.07 -27.22
C TYR A 606 21.90 6.74 -26.55
N ALA A 607 20.95 5.80 -26.60
CA ALA A 607 21.16 4.42 -26.17
C ALA A 607 20.98 3.45 -27.33
N VAL A 608 21.77 2.38 -27.31
CA VAL A 608 21.64 1.24 -28.23
C VAL A 608 21.21 0.03 -27.42
N ASP A 609 20.03 -0.51 -27.74
CA ASP A 609 19.44 -1.68 -27.09
C ASP A 609 19.64 -2.93 -27.97
N PHE A 610 20.28 -3.95 -27.40
CA PHE A 610 20.45 -5.26 -28.02
C PHE A 610 19.71 -6.31 -27.19
N PHE A 611 18.58 -6.79 -27.72
CA PHE A 611 17.90 -7.96 -27.17
C PHE A 611 18.24 -9.20 -28.00
N ARG A 612 18.88 -10.19 -27.37
CA ARG A 612 19.30 -11.44 -28.02
C ARG A 612 18.44 -12.57 -27.49
N VAL A 613 17.75 -13.26 -28.40
CA VAL A 613 17.00 -14.47 -28.10
C VAL A 613 17.46 -15.61 -29.00
N LYS A 614 17.69 -16.78 -28.42
CA LYS A 614 17.99 -18.02 -29.13
C LYS A 614 17.13 -19.14 -28.54
N GLY A 615 16.45 -19.90 -29.39
CA GLY A 615 15.43 -20.86 -28.99
C GLY A 615 14.02 -20.27 -29.08
N GLY A 616 12.98 -21.10 -28.96
CA GLY A 616 11.61 -20.73 -29.32
C GLY A 616 11.39 -20.64 -30.83
N HIS A 617 10.14 -20.50 -31.25
CA HIS A 617 9.71 -20.36 -32.64
C HIS A 617 9.08 -19.00 -32.97
N ASP A 618 8.72 -18.24 -31.94
CA ASP A 618 8.14 -16.90 -32.05
C ASP A 618 8.78 -15.95 -31.02
N HIS A 619 8.99 -14.69 -31.42
CA HIS A 619 9.63 -13.66 -30.62
C HIS A 619 8.95 -12.32 -30.87
N ILE A 620 8.26 -11.80 -29.85
CA ILE A 620 7.57 -10.51 -29.92
C ILE A 620 8.28 -9.52 -29.01
N TYR A 621 8.84 -8.46 -29.59
CA TYR A 621 9.37 -7.34 -28.82
C TYR A 621 8.28 -6.30 -28.61
N SER A 622 7.95 -6.02 -27.36
CA SER A 622 7.03 -4.95 -26.98
C SER A 622 7.80 -3.70 -26.58
N PHE A 623 7.35 -2.53 -27.05
CA PHE A 623 7.98 -1.25 -26.78
C PHE A 623 6.92 -0.16 -26.59
N HIS A 624 6.95 0.48 -25.42
CA HIS A 624 6.05 1.51 -24.92
C HIS A 624 6.87 2.78 -24.67
N ALA A 625 6.45 3.88 -25.28
CA ALA A 625 7.14 5.16 -25.18
C ALA A 625 6.14 6.29 -24.95
N GLN A 626 6.61 7.41 -24.41
CA GLN A 626 5.82 8.63 -24.26
C GLN A 626 5.70 9.40 -25.60
N SER A 627 5.33 8.70 -26.68
CA SER A 627 5.13 9.27 -28.01
C SER A 627 4.05 8.50 -28.77
N ASN A 628 3.20 9.21 -29.51
CA ASN A 628 2.26 8.62 -30.45
C ASN A 628 2.86 8.52 -31.87
N ASP A 629 4.05 9.10 -32.09
CA ASP A 629 4.73 9.13 -33.36
C ASP A 629 5.65 7.91 -33.50
N VAL A 630 5.34 7.05 -34.46
CA VAL A 630 6.15 5.89 -34.82
C VAL A 630 6.48 5.99 -36.31
N THR A 631 7.77 6.01 -36.64
CA THR A 631 8.24 5.91 -38.03
C THR A 631 8.70 4.49 -38.27
N ILE A 632 8.17 3.87 -39.32
CA ILE A 632 8.51 2.53 -39.75
C ILE A 632 9.02 2.64 -41.18
N GLU A 633 10.25 2.19 -41.42
CA GLU A 633 10.87 2.14 -42.74
C GLU A 633 10.91 0.70 -43.23
N ASP A 634 10.85 0.52 -44.55
CA ASP A 634 11.02 -0.77 -45.24
C ASP A 634 10.05 -1.92 -44.88
N VAL A 635 8.94 -1.63 -44.18
CA VAL A 635 7.88 -2.60 -43.87
C VAL A 635 6.49 -1.98 -44.12
N PRO A 636 5.73 -2.43 -45.13
CA PRO A 636 4.37 -1.95 -45.35
C PRO A 636 3.42 -2.57 -44.31
N PHE A 637 2.69 -1.74 -43.57
CA PHE A 637 1.70 -2.21 -42.59
C PHE A 637 0.27 -1.99 -43.09
N ILE A 638 -0.54 -3.05 -43.05
CA ILE A 638 -1.96 -3.04 -43.39
C ILE A 638 -2.78 -2.94 -42.09
N PRO A 639 -3.62 -1.91 -41.93
CA PRO A 639 -4.54 -1.83 -40.80
C PRO A 639 -5.51 -3.01 -40.77
N GLN A 640 -5.62 -3.64 -39.60
CA GLN A 640 -6.64 -4.62 -39.31
C GLN A 640 -7.99 -3.91 -39.12
N ILE A 641 -9.03 -4.34 -39.83
CA ILE A 641 -10.37 -3.75 -39.68
C ILE A 641 -11.07 -4.39 -38.48
N GLY A 642 -11.02 -3.71 -37.34
CA GLY A 642 -11.68 -4.13 -36.10
C GLY A 642 -10.94 -5.20 -35.31
N GLY A 643 -11.55 -5.61 -34.21
CA GLY A 643 -11.04 -6.65 -33.32
C GLY A 643 -9.80 -6.25 -32.53
N THR A 644 -8.98 -7.25 -32.20
CA THR A 644 -7.77 -7.12 -31.37
C THR A 644 -6.60 -7.86 -32.00
N TYR A 645 -5.42 -7.85 -31.36
CA TYR A 645 -4.27 -8.62 -31.81
C TYR A 645 -4.56 -10.14 -31.86
N ALA A 646 -5.50 -10.62 -31.05
CA ALA A 646 -6.02 -11.99 -31.11
C ALA A 646 -6.80 -12.32 -32.39
N GLY A 647 -7.38 -11.32 -33.07
CA GLY A 647 -8.12 -11.52 -34.33
C GLY A 647 -9.15 -10.44 -34.61
N VAL A 648 -9.58 -10.36 -35.88
CA VAL A 648 -10.54 -9.36 -36.39
C VAL A 648 -11.91 -9.40 -35.72
N ASP A 649 -12.34 -10.58 -35.28
CA ASP A 649 -13.65 -10.79 -34.64
C ASP A 649 -13.57 -10.82 -33.11
N VAL A 650 -12.40 -10.55 -32.53
CA VAL A 650 -12.18 -10.65 -31.08
C VAL A 650 -12.32 -9.27 -30.45
N GLN A 651 -13.38 -9.07 -29.65
CA GLN A 651 -13.61 -7.83 -28.93
C GLN A 651 -12.54 -7.56 -27.86
N SER A 652 -12.19 -6.29 -27.67
CA SER A 652 -11.30 -5.87 -26.59
C SER A 652 -11.90 -6.19 -25.22
N GLY A 653 -11.14 -6.86 -24.36
CA GLY A 653 -11.55 -7.16 -22.99
C GLY A 653 -11.10 -8.53 -22.47
N PRO A 654 -11.74 -9.03 -21.40
CA PRO A 654 -11.45 -10.34 -20.84
C PRO A 654 -11.57 -11.47 -21.87
N ASP A 655 -10.64 -12.41 -21.84
CA ASP A 655 -10.69 -13.63 -22.66
C ASP A 655 -12.01 -14.41 -22.42
N PRO A 656 -12.62 -15.03 -23.46
CA PRO A 656 -13.89 -15.75 -23.32
C PRO A 656 -13.85 -16.96 -22.36
N LEU A 657 -12.68 -17.51 -22.04
CA LEU A 657 -12.53 -18.60 -21.07
C LEU A 657 -12.20 -18.13 -19.65
N THR A 658 -12.18 -16.81 -19.40
CA THR A 658 -11.79 -16.25 -18.10
C THR A 658 -12.67 -16.77 -16.97
N VAL A 659 -12.04 -17.32 -15.93
CA VAL A 659 -12.67 -17.61 -14.64
C VAL A 659 -12.33 -16.48 -13.67
N THR A 660 -13.35 -15.72 -13.27
CA THR A 660 -13.16 -14.58 -12.36
C THR A 660 -12.72 -15.05 -10.98
N GLY A 661 -11.70 -14.40 -10.40
CA GLY A 661 -11.18 -14.75 -9.08
C GLY A 661 -10.11 -15.86 -9.09
N ASP A 662 -9.73 -16.39 -10.25
CA ASP A 662 -8.71 -17.44 -10.38
C ASP A 662 -7.38 -16.89 -10.93
N TRP A 663 -6.31 -17.07 -10.16
CA TRP A 663 -4.95 -16.69 -10.56
C TRP A 663 -4.40 -17.50 -11.73
N SER A 664 -4.90 -18.72 -11.95
CA SER A 664 -4.50 -19.64 -13.03
C SER A 664 -5.63 -19.81 -14.05
N SER A 665 -6.45 -18.76 -14.24
CA SER A 665 -7.58 -18.77 -15.17
C SER A 665 -7.15 -19.28 -16.56
N PRO A 666 -7.91 -20.23 -17.16
CA PRO A 666 -7.69 -20.65 -18.53
C PRO A 666 -7.99 -19.51 -19.50
N LEU A 667 -7.31 -19.53 -20.64
CA LEU A 667 -7.48 -18.56 -21.74
C LEU A 667 -7.64 -19.29 -23.07
N ARG A 668 -8.40 -18.70 -24.00
CA ARG A 668 -8.45 -19.13 -25.41
C ARG A 668 -7.28 -18.55 -26.19
N TYR A 669 -6.90 -17.31 -25.91
CA TYR A 669 -5.85 -16.58 -26.60
C TYR A 669 -4.63 -16.37 -25.70
N PRO A 670 -3.44 -16.08 -26.29
CA PRO A 670 -2.27 -15.75 -25.48
C PRO A 670 -2.54 -14.55 -24.55
N PRO A 671 -1.94 -14.52 -23.35
CA PRO A 671 -2.14 -13.42 -22.40
C PRO A 671 -1.84 -12.06 -23.04
N GLY A 672 -2.80 -11.14 -22.95
CA GLY A 672 -2.68 -9.74 -23.41
C GLY A 672 -3.22 -9.48 -24.80
N TYR A 673 -3.38 -10.51 -25.63
CA TYR A 673 -3.71 -10.34 -27.05
C TYR A 673 -5.12 -9.76 -27.26
N THR A 674 -6.06 -10.05 -26.35
CA THR A 674 -7.42 -9.52 -26.38
C THR A 674 -7.51 -8.07 -25.87
N TRP A 675 -6.41 -7.47 -25.41
CA TRP A 675 -6.39 -6.10 -24.87
C TRP A 675 -5.73 -5.10 -25.81
N LEU A 676 -5.08 -5.57 -26.88
CA LEU A 676 -4.44 -4.76 -27.91
C LEU A 676 -5.38 -4.55 -29.10
N TYR A 677 -5.77 -3.31 -29.35
CA TYR A 677 -6.59 -2.88 -30.49
C TYR A 677 -5.79 -1.93 -31.41
N ASP A 678 -6.39 -1.41 -32.48
CA ASP A 678 -5.74 -0.57 -33.50
C ASP A 678 -4.53 -1.22 -34.20
N VAL A 679 -4.64 -2.53 -34.43
CA VAL A 679 -3.56 -3.36 -34.98
C VAL A 679 -3.29 -3.03 -36.44
N LYS A 680 -2.01 -2.94 -36.81
CA LYS A 680 -1.55 -3.01 -38.20
C LYS A 680 -0.56 -4.16 -38.35
N ARG A 681 -0.66 -4.94 -39.41
CA ARG A 681 0.21 -6.12 -39.66
C ARG A 681 0.96 -5.95 -40.98
N ALA A 682 2.19 -6.45 -41.03
CA ALA A 682 2.98 -6.50 -42.25
C ALA A 682 2.54 -7.61 -43.21
#